data_AF-A0A828P6L6-F1
#
_entry.id   AF-A0A828P6L6-F1
#
_cell.length_a   1.000
_cell.length_b   1.000
_cell.length_c   1.000
_cell.angle_alpha   90.00
_cell.angle_beta   90.00
_cell.angle_gamma   90.00
#
_symmetry.space_group_name_H-M   'P 1'
#
loop_
_entity.id
_entity.type
_entity.pdbx_description
1 polymer ?
#
loop_
_entity_poly.entity_id
_entity_poly.type
_entity_poly.pdbx_seq_one_letter_code
_entity_poly.pdbx_strand_id
1 'polypeptide(L)'
;DDLARMMKSLRTTDLTVNIGRTPPVLRHLGAPDLPLVISRDTVRKATNGVKHVVPMDVIERLPELMHDPDAIYRSATERNAVVMLLDAVDKNGDPVVSAVHMKATQKLLEVNRIASVYGTENGKKLRNMEMAGLTLYRREKLNPDGSLYRGLQLPKDEHSRQGSVDKILYPEDIRKGPYYSRTSSLTPEETIASRFVRQMQDKFQVLKAVQDNILKTGGKIDDSNNAYMAEELFHGKAENDLNVMKERYVQPLAKLLADYKIAQADLDEYLYARHAPERNTHIAKINPKMPDGGSGMTNAEAAEIMQHVRNSGKQAQYDRLAGIVDDMLARRRELIRESGLEESGVVDAWQKAYRYYVPLKGQNVDGVVSLPRTGKGFTIGGRESRQAMGRASRAQSPSTQAIQDLSESLIRHRKNEVGNAFLKLVQDNPDRDYWQVFTDDKPDTMRAIAERVDPETGETRREVVERPVPMAMKADRYFTTKKNGKTYYIKLHDPRLMRAMKNMGPETSNAFVRTLGKVNRFLATVNTSYNPEFLVSNFIRDVQTAVMNLKAEQGRSDGKLKGLDNLSALAVVKDSRSAMSAVYASLRGKTLTGKGAQWQKVWKEFVEDGGKTGWFNMGDLEGQQKEMDRLVSLAKGGWKGQSIGAWNSFLNLVEDANGAVENALRLSAYKHARDAGLSRQQAASLAKNMTVNFNRRGEQGALMNSLYMFANASIQGTANLVRTLGHLNGEGPLPERLRWKNLNVPQKIALAAVGAGYLLGSLNRSVAGEDDDGVNWYDKVPSHVKERNLVIMKSMFGGKAGEYWSIPLPYGYNVFFLLGHTAEGVTAGDLTASRAAGNVVGGLLGAFSPIGSETSETLSGALLKNAAPTILRPFANIAMNENFMGSQIYQENMPFGTPKPDSQLGRRSTPEAYKSFASWLNAFSGGSQYRSGAVDITPESLKYWVDYISGGTGRFISKTTDAAVKSLNGIDIPEQQVPFLGKISGEVMPYADQQKMYDRMTEVAQYHAELKSLTGAERTAFIDENNGKLSMNGLMQDTRKRLKDLRKQRDAIYADSTLSLAQQAAMVKSVERDMKVAVDRFNREYNKKVGVE
;
A
#
# COMPACT_ATOMS: atom_id res chain seq x y z
N ASP A 1 -5.09 -36.67 51.15
CA ASP A 1 -4.84 -36.67 52.61
C ASP A 1 -5.97 -36.13 53.47
N ASP A 2 -6.52 -34.95 53.21
CA ASP A 2 -7.59 -34.37 54.04
C ASP A 2 -8.90 -35.17 54.04
N LEU A 3 -9.30 -35.69 52.88
CA LEU A 3 -10.46 -36.59 52.74
C LEU A 3 -10.28 -37.89 53.57
N ALA A 4 -9.09 -38.50 53.50
CA ALA A 4 -8.77 -39.72 54.25
C ALA A 4 -8.77 -39.48 55.78
N ARG A 5 -8.24 -38.34 56.23
CA ARG A 5 -8.32 -37.92 57.65
C ARG A 5 -9.76 -37.67 58.09
N MET A 6 -10.56 -37.00 57.26
CA MET A 6 -11.97 -36.72 57.53
C MET A 6 -12.78 -38.01 57.69
N MET A 7 -12.53 -39.03 56.86
CA MET A 7 -13.30 -40.29 56.87
C MET A 7 -13.00 -41.19 58.08
N LYS A 8 -11.79 -41.12 58.65
CA LYS A 8 -11.37 -41.88 59.86
C LYS A 8 -11.87 -41.28 61.18
N SER A 9 -12.38 -40.04 61.18
CA SER A 9 -12.81 -39.37 62.40
C SER A 9 -14.14 -39.91 62.95
N LEU A 10 -14.23 -40.09 64.28
CA LEU A 10 -15.41 -40.57 65.01
C LEU A 10 -16.38 -39.46 65.45
N ARG A 11 -16.01 -38.17 65.32
CA ARG A 11 -16.87 -37.03 65.73
C ARG A 11 -18.02 -36.81 64.75
N THR A 12 -19.26 -36.71 65.21
CA THR A 12 -20.46 -36.84 64.36
C THR A 12 -20.94 -35.58 63.63
N THR A 13 -20.45 -34.37 63.93
CA THR A 13 -21.01 -33.14 63.32
C THR A 13 -19.92 -32.12 62.94
N ASP A 14 -20.00 -31.59 61.71
CA ASP A 14 -19.22 -30.46 61.14
C ASP A 14 -17.79 -30.69 60.61
N LEU A 15 -17.45 -31.89 60.13
CA LEU A 15 -16.22 -32.07 59.33
C LEU A 15 -16.48 -31.79 57.84
N THR A 16 -15.85 -30.75 57.31
CA THR A 16 -15.83 -30.39 55.89
C THR A 16 -14.41 -30.31 55.36
N VAL A 17 -14.22 -30.67 54.10
CA VAL A 17 -12.96 -30.49 53.37
C VAL A 17 -13.17 -29.44 52.28
N ASN A 18 -12.22 -28.52 52.17
CA ASN A 18 -12.12 -27.61 51.04
C ASN A 18 -11.54 -28.38 49.85
N ILE A 19 -12.30 -28.48 48.78
CA ILE A 19 -11.92 -29.24 47.59
C ILE A 19 -11.45 -28.32 46.45
N GLY A 20 -11.47 -27.00 46.63
CA GLY A 20 -10.93 -26.05 45.67
C GLY A 20 -11.67 -24.72 45.61
N ARG A 21 -11.24 -23.85 44.70
CA ARG A 21 -11.94 -22.61 44.36
C ARG A 21 -13.15 -22.92 43.47
N THR A 22 -14.16 -22.06 43.50
CA THR A 22 -15.34 -22.20 42.63
C THR A 22 -14.96 -22.26 41.14
N PRO A 23 -15.34 -23.32 40.40
CA PRO A 23 -15.06 -23.47 38.98
C PRO A 23 -15.45 -22.24 38.13
N PRO A 24 -14.63 -21.85 37.12
CA PRO A 24 -14.94 -20.73 36.23
C PRO A 24 -16.31 -20.82 35.54
N VAL A 25 -16.74 -22.03 35.18
CA VAL A 25 -18.06 -22.27 34.58
C VAL A 25 -19.21 -21.90 35.54
N LEU A 26 -19.07 -22.19 36.84
CA LEU A 26 -20.05 -21.79 37.86
C LEU A 26 -20.03 -20.29 38.12
N ARG A 27 -18.85 -19.66 38.09
CA ARG A 27 -18.73 -18.20 38.26
C ARG A 27 -19.35 -17.43 37.10
N HIS A 28 -19.28 -17.97 35.89
CA HIS A 28 -19.98 -17.41 34.73
C HIS A 28 -21.51 -17.52 34.86
N LEU A 29 -22.00 -18.53 35.58
CA LEU A 29 -23.40 -18.73 35.92
C LEU A 29 -23.87 -17.97 37.18
N GLY A 30 -23.04 -17.07 37.71
CA GLY A 30 -23.38 -16.20 38.84
C GLY A 30 -23.00 -16.74 40.22
N ALA A 31 -22.25 -17.85 40.32
CA ALA A 31 -21.72 -18.31 41.60
C ALA A 31 -20.65 -17.34 42.13
N PRO A 32 -20.68 -16.97 43.42
CA PRO A 32 -19.64 -16.15 44.01
C PRO A 32 -18.32 -16.93 44.09
N ASP A 33 -17.21 -16.21 44.12
CA ASP A 33 -15.86 -16.78 44.19
C ASP A 33 -15.48 -17.22 45.61
N LEU A 34 -16.23 -18.17 46.16
CA LEU A 34 -16.05 -18.72 47.50
C LEU A 34 -15.33 -20.09 47.45
N PRO A 35 -14.76 -20.57 48.57
CA PRO A 35 -14.28 -21.95 48.67
C PRO A 35 -15.41 -22.95 48.40
N LEU A 36 -15.10 -23.99 47.64
CA LEU A 36 -16.00 -25.11 47.38
C LEU A 36 -15.72 -26.20 48.43
N VAL A 37 -16.73 -26.56 49.23
CA VAL A 37 -16.57 -27.50 50.36
C VAL A 37 -17.53 -28.68 50.27
N ILE A 38 -17.10 -29.83 50.77
CA ILE A 38 -17.93 -31.04 50.92
C ILE A 38 -17.84 -31.57 52.35
N SER A 39 -18.97 -32.00 52.91
CA SER A 39 -19.00 -32.57 54.28
C SER A 39 -18.77 -34.07 54.28
N ARG A 40 -18.23 -34.59 55.39
CA ARG A 40 -18.05 -36.04 55.60
C ARG A 40 -19.33 -36.82 55.38
N ASP A 41 -20.45 -36.30 55.88
CA ASP A 41 -21.74 -36.99 55.77
C ASP A 41 -22.25 -37.03 54.32
N THR A 42 -21.92 -36.01 53.53
CA THR A 42 -22.20 -35.99 52.09
C THR A 42 -21.39 -37.06 51.38
N VAL A 43 -20.08 -37.17 51.69
CA VAL A 43 -19.21 -38.23 51.17
C VAL A 43 -19.71 -39.61 51.60
N ARG A 44 -20.01 -39.83 52.88
CA ARG A 44 -20.54 -41.10 53.38
C ARG A 44 -21.85 -41.48 52.70
N LYS A 45 -22.79 -40.54 52.56
CA LYS A 45 -24.06 -40.80 51.86
C LYS A 45 -23.87 -41.13 50.37
N ALA A 46 -22.84 -40.57 49.74
CA ALA A 46 -22.51 -40.84 48.35
C ALA A 46 -21.88 -42.23 48.15
N THR A 47 -21.05 -42.69 49.10
CA THR A 47 -20.18 -43.86 48.91
C THR A 47 -20.54 -45.10 49.73
N ASN A 48 -21.44 -45.02 50.72
CA ASN A 48 -21.69 -46.12 51.67
C ASN A 48 -22.54 -47.28 51.14
N GLY A 49 -23.08 -47.17 49.93
CA GLY A 49 -23.90 -48.21 49.30
C GLY A 49 -25.31 -48.37 49.87
N VAL A 50 -25.68 -47.62 50.91
CA VAL A 50 -27.05 -47.65 51.49
C VAL A 50 -27.97 -46.67 50.77
N LYS A 51 -27.46 -45.46 50.46
CA LYS A 51 -28.24 -44.42 49.78
C LYS A 51 -27.81 -44.22 48.33
N HIS A 52 -26.51 -44.22 48.09
CA HIS A 52 -25.92 -44.11 46.76
C HIS A 52 -24.65 -44.97 46.70
N VAL A 53 -24.23 -45.33 45.48
CA VAL A 53 -23.10 -46.24 45.23
C VAL A 53 -21.98 -45.57 44.43
N VAL A 54 -21.72 -44.28 44.69
CA VAL A 54 -20.65 -43.53 44.00
C VAL A 54 -19.28 -44.06 44.45
N PRO A 55 -18.38 -44.44 43.52
CA PRO A 55 -17.02 -44.84 43.85
C PRO A 55 -16.21 -43.74 44.56
N MET A 56 -15.30 -44.12 45.46
CA MET A 56 -14.48 -43.14 46.20
C MET A 56 -13.52 -42.37 45.28
N ASP A 57 -13.02 -42.99 44.21
CA ASP A 57 -12.16 -42.33 43.21
C ASP A 57 -12.89 -41.21 42.44
N VAL A 58 -14.22 -41.31 42.30
CA VAL A 58 -15.04 -40.22 41.74
C VAL A 58 -15.11 -39.05 42.72
N ILE A 59 -15.22 -39.33 44.03
CA ILE A 59 -15.18 -38.30 45.08
C ILE A 59 -13.82 -37.60 45.13
N GLU A 60 -12.74 -38.34 44.98
CA GLU A 60 -11.37 -37.81 44.95
C GLU A 60 -11.11 -36.91 43.74
N ARG A 61 -11.73 -37.22 42.58
CA ARG A 61 -11.64 -36.44 41.34
C ARG A 61 -12.67 -35.32 41.20
N LEU A 62 -13.55 -35.10 42.20
CA LEU A 62 -14.56 -34.03 42.14
C LEU A 62 -14.02 -32.65 41.74
N PRO A 63 -12.85 -32.18 42.22
CA PRO A 63 -12.31 -30.88 41.81
C PRO A 63 -12.09 -30.78 40.30
N GLU A 64 -11.62 -31.85 39.68
CA GLU A 64 -11.34 -31.93 38.24
C GLU A 64 -12.64 -32.06 37.44
N LEU A 65 -13.51 -33.00 37.86
CA LEU A 65 -14.80 -33.28 37.22
C LEU A 65 -15.74 -32.07 37.24
N MET A 66 -15.68 -31.24 38.27
CA MET A 66 -16.49 -30.02 38.37
C MET A 66 -15.88 -28.83 37.62
N HIS A 67 -14.59 -28.88 37.28
CA HIS A 67 -13.97 -27.83 36.48
C HIS A 67 -14.38 -27.93 35.00
N ASP A 68 -14.65 -29.13 34.53
CA ASP A 68 -15.16 -29.41 33.20
C ASP A 68 -16.35 -30.38 33.29
N PRO A 69 -17.57 -29.93 33.61
CA PRO A 69 -18.75 -30.79 33.65
C PRO A 69 -19.32 -31.05 32.26
N ASP A 70 -20.10 -32.12 32.10
CA ASP A 70 -20.81 -32.42 30.85
C ASP A 70 -21.97 -31.42 30.63
N ALA A 71 -22.69 -31.10 31.71
CA ALA A 71 -23.79 -30.14 31.70
C ALA A 71 -24.03 -29.53 33.08
N ILE A 72 -24.69 -28.37 33.13
CA ILE A 72 -25.12 -27.72 34.37
C ILE A 72 -26.58 -27.30 34.25
N TYR A 73 -27.36 -27.60 35.28
CA TYR A 73 -28.78 -27.31 35.37
C TYR A 73 -29.07 -26.40 36.57
N ARG A 74 -30.06 -25.52 36.42
CA ARG A 74 -30.67 -24.80 37.53
C ARG A 74 -31.39 -25.81 38.44
N SER A 75 -31.18 -25.74 39.76
CA SER A 75 -31.88 -26.62 40.69
C SER A 75 -33.38 -26.37 40.67
N ALA A 76 -34.18 -27.42 40.50
CA ALA A 76 -35.65 -27.34 40.54
C ALA A 76 -36.20 -27.20 41.97
N THR A 77 -35.42 -27.57 42.98
CA THR A 77 -35.91 -27.76 44.36
C THR A 77 -35.28 -26.81 45.38
N GLU A 78 -34.22 -26.09 45.01
CA GLU A 78 -33.46 -25.23 45.93
C GLU A 78 -33.07 -23.93 45.25
N ARG A 79 -33.32 -22.79 45.92
CA ARG A 79 -32.98 -21.46 45.39
C ARG A 79 -31.49 -21.21 45.55
N ASN A 80 -30.84 -20.62 44.54
CA ASN A 80 -29.38 -20.44 44.48
C ASN A 80 -28.57 -21.74 44.49
N ALA A 81 -29.10 -22.80 43.88
CA ALA A 81 -28.38 -24.05 43.68
C ALA A 81 -28.35 -24.48 42.21
N VAL A 82 -27.33 -25.24 41.85
CA VAL A 82 -27.19 -25.89 40.53
C VAL A 82 -26.90 -27.36 40.69
N VAL A 83 -27.25 -28.12 39.66
CA VAL A 83 -26.92 -29.55 39.54
C VAL A 83 -25.96 -29.71 38.35
N MET A 84 -24.77 -30.24 38.61
CA MET A 84 -23.74 -30.48 37.61
C MET A 84 -23.75 -31.96 37.24
N LEU A 85 -23.82 -32.25 35.95
CA LEU A 85 -23.55 -33.57 35.39
C LEU A 85 -22.04 -33.73 35.20
N LEU A 86 -21.47 -34.76 35.80
CA LEU A 86 -20.03 -35.02 35.78
C LEU A 86 -19.71 -36.13 34.78
N ASP A 87 -18.51 -36.09 34.19
CA ASP A 87 -17.98 -37.16 33.34
C ASP A 87 -17.55 -38.37 34.20
N ALA A 88 -18.52 -39.01 34.85
CA ALA A 88 -18.34 -40.14 35.74
C ALA A 88 -19.64 -40.95 35.87
N VAL A 89 -19.50 -42.24 36.14
CA VAL A 89 -20.62 -43.16 36.45
C VAL A 89 -20.45 -43.76 37.85
N ASP A 90 -21.57 -44.12 38.47
CA ASP A 90 -21.55 -44.85 39.74
C ASP A 90 -21.34 -46.36 39.53
N LYS A 91 -21.34 -47.17 40.60
CA LYS A 91 -21.15 -48.62 40.50
C LYS A 91 -22.25 -49.35 39.72
N ASN A 92 -23.42 -48.75 39.53
CA ASN A 92 -24.52 -49.31 38.74
C ASN A 92 -24.44 -48.89 37.26
N GLY A 93 -23.47 -48.05 36.89
CA GLY A 93 -23.35 -47.47 35.56
C GLY A 93 -24.21 -46.22 35.35
N ASP A 94 -24.80 -45.67 36.42
CA ASP A 94 -25.65 -44.49 36.34
C ASP A 94 -24.81 -43.20 36.28
N PRO A 95 -25.18 -42.19 35.45
CA PRO A 95 -24.45 -40.92 35.38
C PRO A 95 -24.46 -40.18 36.71
N VAL A 96 -23.27 -39.72 37.15
CA VAL A 96 -23.09 -39.04 38.43
C VAL A 96 -23.41 -37.56 38.32
N VAL A 97 -24.21 -37.06 39.25
CA VAL A 97 -24.49 -35.63 39.42
C VAL A 97 -24.01 -35.11 40.76
N SER A 98 -23.62 -33.84 40.79
CA SER A 98 -23.25 -33.11 42.00
C SER A 98 -24.14 -31.87 42.15
N ALA A 99 -24.83 -31.75 43.28
CA ALA A 99 -25.64 -30.57 43.60
C ALA A 99 -24.80 -29.57 44.42
N VAL A 100 -24.73 -28.33 43.95
CA VAL A 100 -23.96 -27.25 44.58
C VAL A 100 -24.90 -26.16 45.05
N HIS A 101 -24.89 -25.88 46.34
CA HIS A 101 -25.60 -24.75 46.95
C HIS A 101 -24.64 -23.57 47.02
N MET A 102 -24.99 -22.46 46.38
CA MET A 102 -24.17 -21.25 46.37
C MET A 102 -24.48 -20.38 47.59
N LYS A 103 -23.47 -19.72 48.16
CA LYS A 103 -23.60 -18.87 49.37
C LYS A 103 -24.22 -19.59 50.57
N ALA A 104 -23.84 -20.83 50.82
CA ALA A 104 -24.26 -21.54 52.02
C ALA A 104 -23.52 -20.98 53.24
N THR A 105 -24.24 -20.64 54.30
CA THR A 105 -23.64 -20.19 55.56
C THR A 105 -23.11 -21.39 56.33
N GLN A 106 -21.80 -21.41 56.60
CA GLN A 106 -21.16 -22.39 57.47
C GLN A 106 -20.49 -21.65 58.64
N LYS A 107 -21.08 -21.76 59.83
CA LYS A 107 -20.71 -20.96 61.02
C LYS A 107 -20.79 -19.45 60.73
N LEU A 108 -19.64 -18.78 60.50
CA LEU A 108 -19.50 -17.35 60.22
C LEU A 108 -18.93 -17.06 58.82
N LEU A 109 -18.80 -18.08 57.96
CA LEU A 109 -18.21 -17.96 56.62
C LEU A 109 -19.23 -18.37 55.54
N GLU A 110 -19.27 -17.61 54.45
CA GLU A 110 -19.99 -18.03 53.25
C GLU A 110 -19.12 -18.99 52.42
N VAL A 111 -19.70 -20.11 52.02
CA VAL A 111 -19.04 -21.12 51.18
C VAL A 111 -19.96 -21.55 50.04
N ASN A 112 -19.38 -22.08 48.96
CA ASN A 112 -20.15 -22.88 48.01
C ASN A 112 -20.09 -24.34 48.48
N ARG A 113 -21.24 -24.94 48.78
CA ARG A 113 -21.30 -26.26 49.41
C ARG A 113 -21.79 -27.30 48.43
N ILE A 114 -21.06 -28.40 48.30
CA ILE A 114 -21.59 -29.62 47.68
C ILE A 114 -22.59 -30.23 48.64
N ALA A 115 -23.86 -30.22 48.24
CA ALA A 115 -24.98 -30.72 49.03
C ALA A 115 -25.22 -32.22 48.85
N SER A 116 -24.92 -32.76 47.67
CA SER A 116 -25.04 -34.19 47.38
C SER A 116 -24.24 -34.58 46.13
N VAL A 117 -23.77 -35.84 46.10
CA VAL A 117 -23.17 -36.48 44.92
C VAL A 117 -23.77 -37.87 44.81
N TYR A 118 -24.36 -38.21 43.66
CA TYR A 118 -25.06 -39.49 43.47
C TYR A 118 -25.23 -39.84 41.98
N GLY A 119 -25.32 -41.14 41.68
CA GLY A 119 -25.76 -41.63 40.39
C GLY A 119 -27.25 -41.40 40.18
N THR A 120 -27.62 -41.04 38.95
CA THR A 120 -29.01 -40.80 38.56
C THR A 120 -29.55 -42.01 37.82
N GLU A 121 -30.48 -42.74 38.44
CA GLU A 121 -31.08 -43.96 37.88
C GLU A 121 -31.54 -43.77 36.43
N ASN A 122 -30.85 -44.44 35.49
CA ASN A 122 -31.05 -44.32 34.05
C ASN A 122 -31.13 -42.86 33.56
N GLY A 123 -30.44 -41.92 34.21
CA GLY A 123 -30.49 -40.46 33.98
C GLY A 123 -31.88 -39.82 34.02
N LYS A 124 -32.87 -40.46 34.66
CA LYS A 124 -34.27 -39.99 34.73
C LYS A 124 -34.39 -38.56 35.25
N LYS A 125 -33.59 -38.21 36.26
CA LYS A 125 -33.58 -36.87 36.86
C LYS A 125 -33.06 -35.79 35.91
N LEU A 126 -32.08 -36.13 35.07
CA LEU A 126 -31.51 -35.23 34.06
C LEU A 126 -32.52 -34.97 32.94
N ARG A 127 -33.16 -36.02 32.41
CA ARG A 127 -34.24 -35.90 31.41
C ARG A 127 -35.37 -34.99 31.89
N ASN A 128 -35.77 -35.11 33.15
CA ASN A 128 -36.80 -34.23 33.72
C ASN A 128 -36.36 -32.77 33.79
N MET A 129 -35.09 -32.49 34.12
CA MET A 129 -34.56 -31.11 34.15
C MET A 129 -34.40 -30.52 32.75
N GLU A 130 -34.03 -31.33 31.76
CA GLU A 130 -34.00 -30.92 30.35
C GLU A 130 -35.40 -30.61 29.80
N MET A 131 -36.38 -31.49 30.04
CA MET A 131 -37.78 -31.23 29.66
C MET A 131 -38.37 -29.99 30.34
N ALA A 132 -37.89 -29.66 31.54
CA ALA A 132 -38.28 -28.45 32.26
C ALA A 132 -37.52 -27.18 31.83
N GLY A 133 -36.59 -27.27 30.86
CA GLY A 133 -35.85 -26.12 30.35
C GLY A 133 -34.84 -25.52 31.33
N LEU A 134 -34.31 -26.33 32.27
CA LEU A 134 -33.44 -25.85 33.35
C LEU A 134 -31.95 -25.83 32.97
N THR A 135 -31.60 -26.13 31.72
CA THR A 135 -30.20 -26.21 31.25
C THR A 135 -29.54 -24.84 31.21
N LEU A 136 -28.36 -24.72 31.82
CA LEU A 136 -27.56 -23.49 31.89
C LEU A 136 -26.25 -23.58 31.09
N TYR A 137 -25.64 -24.76 31.01
CA TYR A 137 -24.39 -25.01 30.29
C TYR A 137 -24.34 -26.43 29.74
N ARG A 138 -23.69 -26.63 28.59
CA ARG A 138 -23.39 -27.95 28.00
C ARG A 138 -21.99 -27.96 27.37
N ARG A 139 -21.25 -29.06 27.53
CA ARG A 139 -19.89 -29.21 26.96
C ARG A 139 -19.92 -29.30 25.43
N GLU A 140 -20.89 -30.01 24.87
CA GLU A 140 -21.05 -30.18 23.41
C GLU A 140 -22.34 -29.54 22.90
N LYS A 141 -22.29 -28.96 21.69
CA LYS A 141 -23.49 -28.51 20.97
C LYS A 141 -24.19 -29.72 20.36
N LEU A 142 -25.49 -29.87 20.59
CA LEU A 142 -26.27 -30.91 19.90
C LEU A 142 -26.32 -30.57 18.41
N ASN A 143 -25.76 -31.45 17.59
CA ASN A 143 -26.04 -31.47 16.16
C ASN A 143 -27.42 -32.13 15.97
N PRO A 144 -28.26 -31.68 15.03
CA PRO A 144 -29.57 -32.29 14.75
C PRO A 144 -29.51 -33.81 14.51
N ASP A 145 -28.35 -34.32 14.07
CA ASP A 145 -28.22 -35.69 13.55
C ASP A 145 -27.28 -36.61 14.37
N GLY A 146 -26.89 -36.24 15.60
CA GLY A 146 -25.83 -36.95 16.34
C GLY A 146 -26.24 -37.49 17.71
N SER A 147 -26.73 -38.72 17.77
CA SER A 147 -26.93 -39.50 19.01
C SER A 147 -25.60 -39.96 19.60
N LEU A 148 -25.04 -39.24 20.57
CA LEU A 148 -23.91 -39.70 21.39
C LEU A 148 -24.18 -39.51 22.87
N TYR A 149 -25.08 -40.33 23.42
CA TYR A 149 -24.92 -40.88 24.77
C TYR A 149 -25.39 -42.33 24.76
N ARG A 150 -24.50 -43.27 25.09
CA ARG A 150 -24.89 -44.65 25.43
C ARG A 150 -25.82 -44.59 26.64
N GLY A 151 -27.11 -44.84 26.44
CA GLY A 151 -28.08 -45.10 27.50
C GLY A 151 -29.14 -44.03 27.77
N LEU A 152 -29.04 -42.82 27.20
CA LEU A 152 -30.09 -41.78 27.32
C LEU A 152 -30.59 -41.37 25.92
N GLN A 153 -31.72 -41.92 25.48
CA GLN A 153 -32.44 -41.34 24.34
C GLN A 153 -33.13 -40.04 24.80
N LEU A 154 -32.70 -38.92 24.23
CA LEU A 154 -33.29 -37.60 24.41
C LEU A 154 -34.22 -37.27 23.22
N PRO A 155 -35.25 -36.42 23.40
CA PRO A 155 -36.07 -35.93 22.29
C PRO A 155 -35.21 -35.24 21.23
N LYS A 156 -35.44 -35.55 19.94
CA LYS A 156 -34.64 -35.07 18.80
C LYS A 156 -34.89 -33.61 18.41
N ASP A 157 -35.77 -32.89 19.10
CA ASP A 157 -36.17 -31.54 18.74
C ASP A 157 -35.86 -30.54 19.86
N GLU A 158 -34.77 -29.78 19.75
CA GLU A 158 -34.65 -28.45 20.37
C GLU A 158 -35.48 -27.46 19.53
N HIS A 159 -36.81 -27.58 19.57
CA HIS A 159 -37.60 -26.37 19.51
C HIS A 159 -37.37 -25.67 20.84
N SER A 160 -36.69 -24.54 20.82
CA SER A 160 -36.84 -23.52 21.84
C SER A 160 -38.33 -23.18 21.94
N ARG A 161 -39.07 -23.98 22.71
CA ARG A 161 -40.37 -23.58 23.23
C ARG A 161 -40.09 -22.26 23.93
N GLN A 162 -40.67 -21.19 23.40
CA GLN A 162 -40.75 -19.88 24.03
C GLN A 162 -41.03 -20.09 25.52
N GLY A 163 -40.00 -19.93 26.37
CA GLY A 163 -40.12 -20.29 27.79
C GLY A 163 -38.82 -20.40 28.58
N SER A 164 -37.68 -20.71 27.97
CA SER A 164 -36.37 -20.54 28.63
C SER A 164 -35.85 -19.12 28.34
N VAL A 165 -35.69 -18.33 29.40
CA VAL A 165 -35.35 -16.89 29.35
C VAL A 165 -33.83 -16.66 29.24
N ASP A 166 -33.01 -17.71 29.36
CA ASP A 166 -31.55 -17.63 29.48
C ASP A 166 -30.82 -18.38 28.35
N LYS A 167 -29.79 -17.75 27.75
CA LYS A 167 -28.90 -18.37 26.74
C LYS A 167 -28.08 -19.52 27.37
N ILE A 168 -28.16 -20.72 26.80
CA ILE A 168 -27.31 -21.87 27.19
C ILE A 168 -25.84 -21.57 26.85
N LEU A 169 -24.93 -21.77 27.80
CA LEU A 169 -23.49 -21.53 27.64
C LEU A 169 -22.73 -22.76 27.12
N TYR A 170 -21.67 -22.52 26.35
CA TYR A 170 -20.74 -23.53 25.84
C TYR A 170 -19.28 -23.23 26.23
N PRO A 171 -18.33 -24.18 26.08
CA PRO A 171 -16.92 -23.95 26.42
C PRO A 171 -16.31 -22.68 25.82
N GLU A 172 -16.69 -22.29 24.59
CA GLU A 172 -16.22 -21.04 23.97
C GLU A 172 -16.73 -19.78 24.67
N ASP A 173 -17.97 -19.78 25.15
CA ASP A 173 -18.55 -18.66 25.90
C ASP A 173 -17.82 -18.47 27.23
N ILE A 174 -17.44 -19.58 27.88
CA ILE A 174 -16.63 -19.57 29.10
C ILE A 174 -15.21 -19.03 28.82
N ARG A 175 -14.55 -19.50 27.74
CA ARG A 175 -13.20 -19.03 27.35
C ARG A 175 -13.14 -17.55 26.95
N LYS A 176 -14.22 -17.01 26.40
CA LYS A 176 -14.35 -15.59 26.05
C LYS A 176 -14.78 -14.72 27.23
N GLY A 177 -15.19 -15.33 28.35
CA GLY A 177 -15.66 -14.63 29.53
C GLY A 177 -14.54 -13.88 30.29
N PRO A 178 -14.92 -12.99 31.22
CA PRO A 178 -14.00 -12.12 31.97
C PRO A 178 -12.99 -12.88 32.84
N TYR A 179 -13.23 -14.16 33.10
CA TYR A 179 -12.37 -15.03 33.89
C TYR A 179 -11.26 -15.73 33.07
N TYR A 180 -11.29 -15.62 31.73
CA TYR A 180 -10.31 -16.22 30.81
C TYR A 180 -9.70 -15.21 29.81
N SER A 181 -10.41 -14.14 29.44
CA SER A 181 -9.88 -13.13 28.51
C SER A 181 -8.94 -12.14 29.21
N ARG A 182 -7.62 -12.32 29.06
CA ARG A 182 -6.59 -11.30 29.35
C ARG A 182 -6.36 -10.38 28.15
N THR A 183 -7.41 -9.75 27.64
CA THR A 183 -7.26 -8.80 26.53
C THR A 183 -6.82 -7.44 27.08
N SER A 184 -5.56 -7.08 26.82
CA SER A 184 -4.99 -5.77 27.16
C SER A 184 -5.82 -4.62 26.58
N SER A 185 -5.95 -3.53 27.33
CA SER A 185 -6.55 -2.25 26.89
C SER A 185 -5.82 -1.60 25.71
N LEU A 186 -4.58 -2.01 25.44
CA LEU A 186 -3.80 -1.54 24.30
C LEU A 186 -4.24 -2.22 23.00
N THR A 187 -4.90 -3.38 23.07
CA THR A 187 -5.28 -4.19 21.91
C THR A 187 -6.26 -3.42 21.02
N PRO A 188 -5.89 -3.05 19.78
CA PRO A 188 -6.81 -2.33 18.90
C PRO A 188 -7.89 -3.25 18.34
N GLU A 189 -9.13 -2.77 18.37
CA GLU A 189 -10.28 -3.43 17.72
C GLU A 189 -10.10 -3.50 16.20
N GLU A 190 -10.40 -4.65 15.60
CA GLU A 190 -10.33 -4.84 14.14
C GLU A 190 -11.70 -4.73 13.49
N THR A 191 -12.08 -3.51 13.09
CA THR A 191 -13.24 -3.29 12.23
C THR A 191 -12.92 -3.61 10.78
N ILE A 192 -13.96 -3.75 9.93
CA ILE A 192 -13.78 -3.93 8.48
C ILE A 192 -12.95 -2.77 7.89
N ALA A 193 -13.21 -1.54 8.34
CA ALA A 193 -12.48 -0.36 7.92
C ALA A 193 -11.00 -0.40 8.35
N SER A 194 -10.70 -0.74 9.61
CA SER A 194 -9.31 -0.80 10.08
C SER A 194 -8.54 -1.97 9.45
N ARG A 195 -9.22 -3.09 9.15
CA ARG A 195 -8.67 -4.19 8.35
C ARG A 195 -8.33 -3.76 6.93
N PHE A 196 -9.22 -3.05 6.25
CA PHE A 196 -8.98 -2.54 4.90
C PHE A 196 -7.80 -1.57 4.88
N VAL A 197 -7.75 -0.61 5.81
CA VAL A 197 -6.61 0.31 5.95
C VAL A 197 -5.32 -0.48 6.17
N ARG A 198 -5.28 -1.46 7.08
CA ARG A 198 -4.10 -2.28 7.36
C ARG A 198 -3.63 -3.07 6.13
N GLN A 199 -4.55 -3.70 5.42
CA GLN A 199 -4.22 -4.57 4.29
C GLN A 199 -3.84 -3.76 3.04
N MET A 200 -4.48 -2.62 2.80
CA MET A 200 -4.33 -1.89 1.53
C MET A 200 -3.51 -0.60 1.67
N GLN A 201 -3.75 0.21 2.71
CA GLN A 201 -3.18 1.57 2.83
C GLN A 201 -1.94 1.64 3.73
N ASP A 202 -2.03 1.15 4.98
CA ASP A 202 -1.01 1.32 6.01
C ASP A 202 -0.93 0.12 6.94
N LYS A 203 0.08 -0.74 6.73
CA LYS A 203 0.30 -1.90 7.60
C LYS A 203 0.65 -1.52 9.05
N PHE A 204 1.17 -0.31 9.30
CA PHE A 204 1.49 0.21 10.63
C PHE A 204 0.29 0.85 11.34
N GLN A 205 -0.91 0.78 10.75
CA GLN A 205 -2.13 1.25 11.39
C GLN A 205 -2.36 0.61 12.78
N VAL A 206 -1.88 -0.62 13.00
CA VAL A 206 -1.95 -1.27 14.33
C VAL A 206 -1.06 -0.54 15.33
N LEU A 207 0.19 -0.20 14.97
CA LEU A 207 1.10 0.54 15.84
C LEU A 207 0.52 1.92 16.17
N LYS A 208 -0.05 2.61 15.17
CA LYS A 208 -0.73 3.88 15.38
C LYS A 208 -1.90 3.74 16.37
N ALA A 209 -2.76 2.74 16.16
CA ALA A 209 -3.91 2.52 17.04
C ALA A 209 -3.50 2.14 18.47
N VAL A 210 -2.40 1.39 18.65
CA VAL A 210 -1.82 1.11 19.97
C VAL A 210 -1.35 2.40 20.64
N GLN A 211 -0.62 3.26 19.93
CA GLN A 211 -0.19 4.56 20.46
C GLN A 211 -1.38 5.46 20.80
N ASP A 212 -2.44 5.46 19.98
CA ASP A 212 -3.68 6.19 20.27
C ASP A 212 -4.37 5.65 21.54
N ASN A 213 -4.38 4.33 21.74
CA ASN A 213 -4.93 3.70 22.95
C ASN A 213 -4.09 4.04 24.19
N ILE A 214 -2.75 4.04 24.08
CA ILE A 214 -1.85 4.48 25.15
C ILE A 214 -2.19 5.92 25.59
N LEU A 215 -2.38 6.84 24.63
CA LEU A 215 -2.75 8.22 24.96
C LEU A 215 -4.13 8.30 25.65
N LYS A 216 -5.12 7.53 25.16
CA LYS A 216 -6.46 7.49 25.77
C LYS A 216 -6.46 6.93 27.18
N THR A 217 -5.55 6.02 27.50
CA THR A 217 -5.41 5.43 28.85
C THR A 217 -4.47 6.22 29.75
N GLY A 218 -3.97 7.38 29.31
CA GLY A 218 -3.12 8.28 30.10
C GLY A 218 -1.63 7.92 30.09
N GLY A 219 -1.19 7.05 29.18
CA GLY A 219 0.21 6.71 28.96
C GLY A 219 1.00 7.86 28.31
N LYS A 220 2.33 7.72 28.31
CA LYS A 220 3.26 8.80 27.87
C LYS A 220 3.80 8.51 26.49
N ILE A 221 3.54 9.43 25.55
CA ILE A 221 4.16 9.44 24.23
C ILE A 221 4.83 10.79 23.98
N ASP A 222 6.12 10.76 23.65
CA ASP A 222 6.94 11.88 23.21
C ASP A 222 7.69 11.51 21.92
N ASP A 223 8.48 12.45 21.37
CA ASP A 223 9.17 12.22 20.10
C ASP A 223 10.19 11.08 20.13
N SER A 224 10.74 10.75 21.28
CA SER A 224 11.75 9.70 21.44
C SER A 224 11.16 8.31 21.56
N ASN A 225 9.86 8.18 21.89
CA ASN A 225 9.15 6.91 21.99
C ASN A 225 8.00 6.77 20.98
N ASN A 226 7.81 7.75 20.09
CA ASN A 226 6.85 7.67 18.98
C ASN A 226 7.40 6.81 17.83
N ALA A 227 7.26 5.49 17.97
CA ALA A 227 7.75 4.51 17.00
C ALA A 227 7.07 4.64 15.62
N TYR A 228 5.80 5.01 15.57
CA TYR A 228 5.11 5.28 14.30
C TYR A 228 5.74 6.46 13.55
N MET A 229 6.03 7.56 14.23
CA MET A 229 6.72 8.70 13.61
C MET A 229 8.15 8.36 13.17
N ALA A 230 8.88 7.60 13.99
CA ALA A 230 10.21 7.12 13.62
C ALA A 230 10.18 6.28 12.33
N GLU A 231 9.17 5.42 12.19
CA GLU A 231 8.90 4.64 10.97
C GLU A 231 8.60 5.54 9.75
N GLU A 232 7.73 6.54 9.92
CA GLU A 232 7.38 7.45 8.83
C GLU A 232 8.61 8.17 8.28
N LEU A 233 9.51 8.61 9.17
CA LEU A 233 10.71 9.38 8.83
C LEU A 233 11.86 8.49 8.32
N PHE A 234 11.93 7.23 8.76
CA PHE A 234 12.99 6.26 8.43
C PHE A 234 13.36 6.27 6.95
N HIS A 235 12.37 6.18 6.07
CA HIS A 235 12.63 6.04 4.64
C HIS A 235 13.34 7.24 4.03
N GLY A 236 12.95 8.46 4.43
CA GLY A 236 13.58 9.69 3.92
C GLY A 236 14.99 9.85 4.46
N LYS A 237 15.20 9.53 5.75
CA LYS A 237 16.53 9.55 6.37
C LYS A 237 17.48 8.53 5.73
N ALA A 238 17.01 7.29 5.52
CA ALA A 238 17.82 6.23 4.92
C ALA A 238 18.21 6.54 3.47
N GLU A 239 17.31 7.12 2.68
CA GLU A 239 17.63 7.57 1.33
C GLU A 239 18.64 8.73 1.36
N ASN A 240 18.44 9.73 2.21
CA ASN A 240 19.38 10.84 2.35
C ASN A 240 20.78 10.36 2.72
N ASP A 241 20.88 9.48 3.72
CA ASP A 241 22.14 8.88 4.16
C ASP A 241 22.90 8.19 3.00
N LEU A 242 22.17 7.43 2.16
CA LEU A 242 22.75 6.75 1.00
C LEU A 242 23.15 7.73 -0.11
N ASN A 243 22.38 8.79 -0.34
CA ASN A 243 22.72 9.84 -1.31
C ASN A 243 23.96 10.61 -0.87
N VAL A 244 24.04 11.00 0.40
CA VAL A 244 25.22 11.65 0.98
C VAL A 244 26.44 10.74 0.87
N MET A 245 26.30 9.43 1.13
CA MET A 245 27.37 8.46 0.93
C MET A 245 27.80 8.37 -0.55
N LYS A 246 26.85 8.35 -1.48
CA LYS A 246 27.11 8.32 -2.92
C LYS A 246 27.87 9.57 -3.39
N GLU A 247 27.41 10.75 -2.99
CA GLU A 247 28.02 12.04 -3.34
C GLU A 247 29.41 12.22 -2.72
N ARG A 248 29.58 11.78 -1.46
CA ARG A 248 30.83 11.98 -0.71
C ARG A 248 31.93 10.99 -1.11
N TYR A 249 31.58 9.75 -1.45
CA TYR A 249 32.57 8.69 -1.64
C TYR A 249 32.50 8.05 -3.04
N VAL A 250 31.33 7.58 -3.46
CA VAL A 250 31.18 6.76 -4.68
C VAL A 250 31.44 7.57 -5.94
N GLN A 251 30.84 8.75 -6.06
CA GLN A 251 31.02 9.62 -7.23
C GLN A 251 32.47 10.15 -7.35
N PRO A 252 33.11 10.65 -6.27
CA PRO A 252 34.54 11.00 -6.32
C PRO A 252 35.44 9.82 -6.67
N LEU A 253 35.16 8.62 -6.14
CA LEU A 253 35.91 7.41 -6.46
C LEU A 253 35.81 7.08 -7.96
N ALA A 254 34.59 7.05 -8.51
CA ALA A 254 34.33 6.78 -9.92
C ALA A 254 35.03 7.81 -10.83
N LYS A 255 34.94 9.09 -10.46
CA LYS A 255 35.60 10.19 -11.19
C LYS A 255 37.12 10.01 -11.20
N LEU A 256 37.74 9.75 -10.05
CA LEU A 256 39.19 9.59 -9.97
C LEU A 256 39.68 8.30 -10.67
N LEU A 257 38.90 7.21 -10.65
CA LEU A 257 39.20 6.01 -11.44
C LEU A 257 39.25 6.33 -12.95
N ALA A 258 38.30 7.12 -13.43
CA ALA A 258 38.27 7.59 -14.80
C ALA A 258 39.46 8.52 -15.12
N ASP A 259 39.69 9.54 -14.29
CA ASP A 259 40.75 10.54 -14.47
C ASP A 259 42.15 9.89 -14.45
N TYR A 260 42.39 8.94 -13.55
CA TYR A 260 43.66 8.23 -13.43
C TYR A 260 43.85 7.07 -14.40
N LYS A 261 42.80 6.74 -15.16
CA LYS A 261 42.77 5.59 -16.08
C LYS A 261 43.20 4.31 -15.34
N ILE A 262 42.59 4.07 -14.18
CA ILE A 262 42.79 2.88 -13.35
C ILE A 262 41.48 2.11 -13.39
N ALA A 263 41.52 0.81 -13.72
CA ALA A 263 40.31 -0.01 -13.65
C ALA A 263 39.96 -0.27 -12.19
N GLN A 264 38.67 -0.42 -11.88
CA GLN A 264 38.25 -0.75 -10.51
C GLN A 264 38.90 -2.06 -10.02
N ALA A 265 39.05 -3.04 -10.91
CA ALA A 265 39.73 -4.30 -10.60
C ALA A 265 41.18 -4.10 -10.15
N ASP A 266 41.93 -3.17 -10.76
CA ASP A 266 43.31 -2.89 -10.37
C ASP A 266 43.36 -2.21 -8.99
N LEU A 267 42.42 -1.30 -8.71
CA LEU A 267 42.29 -0.70 -7.38
C LEU A 267 41.97 -1.77 -6.33
N ASP A 268 41.06 -2.69 -6.65
CA ASP A 268 40.66 -3.78 -5.77
C ASP A 268 41.83 -4.71 -5.45
N GLU A 269 42.66 -5.02 -6.44
CA GLU A 269 43.87 -5.82 -6.27
C GLU A 269 44.90 -5.11 -5.39
N TYR A 270 45.09 -3.80 -5.59
CA TYR A 270 45.93 -2.97 -4.73
C TYR A 270 45.46 -2.94 -3.27
N LEU A 271 44.16 -2.70 -3.05
CA LEU A 271 43.53 -2.69 -1.73
C LEU A 271 43.71 -4.03 -1.00
N TYR A 272 43.56 -5.13 -1.74
CA TYR A 272 43.76 -6.48 -1.23
C TYR A 272 45.23 -6.70 -0.84
N ALA A 273 46.17 -6.43 -1.75
CA ALA A 273 47.60 -6.59 -1.50
C ALA A 273 48.09 -5.77 -0.30
N ARG A 274 47.54 -4.57 -0.10
CA ARG A 274 47.83 -3.71 1.06
C ARG A 274 47.40 -4.32 2.40
N HIS A 275 46.31 -5.10 2.42
CA HIS A 275 45.75 -5.74 3.63
C HIS A 275 46.22 -7.20 3.85
N ALA A 276 46.59 -7.90 2.78
CA ALA A 276 46.90 -9.33 2.83
C ALA A 276 47.99 -9.70 3.88
N PRO A 277 49.11 -8.99 4.02
CA PRO A 277 50.17 -9.36 4.97
C PRO A 277 49.76 -9.31 6.44
N GLU A 278 49.03 -8.27 6.85
CA GLU A 278 48.53 -8.15 8.22
C GLU A 278 47.43 -9.19 8.50
N ARG A 279 46.64 -9.52 7.47
CA ARG A 279 45.62 -10.56 7.57
C ARG A 279 46.23 -11.96 7.67
N ASN A 280 47.22 -12.29 6.84
CA ASN A 280 47.93 -13.56 6.87
C ASN A 280 48.59 -13.78 8.23
N THR A 281 49.28 -12.75 8.74
CA THR A 281 49.89 -12.75 10.07
C THR A 281 48.87 -13.03 11.18
N HIS A 282 47.68 -12.43 11.10
CA HIS A 282 46.61 -12.70 12.07
C HIS A 282 46.07 -14.13 11.95
N ILE A 283 45.80 -14.62 10.74
CA ILE A 283 45.28 -15.97 10.51
C ILE A 283 46.27 -17.04 10.96
N ALA A 284 47.57 -16.87 10.69
CA ALA A 284 48.60 -17.81 11.12
C ALA A 284 48.61 -18.02 12.64
N LYS A 285 48.28 -16.99 13.44
CA LYS A 285 48.17 -17.09 14.91
C LYS A 285 47.01 -17.95 15.39
N ILE A 286 45.90 -17.99 14.64
CA ILE A 286 44.65 -18.67 15.04
C ILE A 286 44.42 -19.98 14.28
N ASN A 287 45.10 -20.18 13.15
CA ASN A 287 44.99 -21.35 12.30
C ASN A 287 46.39 -21.76 11.80
N PRO A 288 47.08 -22.66 12.54
CA PRO A 288 48.43 -23.12 12.18
C PRO A 288 48.52 -23.80 10.81
N LYS A 289 47.39 -24.22 10.22
CA LYS A 289 47.34 -24.84 8.87
C LYS A 289 47.45 -23.80 7.74
N MET A 290 47.39 -22.51 8.06
CA MET A 290 47.54 -21.40 7.11
C MET A 290 48.64 -20.44 7.57
N PRO A 291 49.92 -20.87 7.55
CA PRO A 291 51.04 -20.04 7.99
C PRO A 291 51.25 -18.81 7.09
N ASP A 292 50.85 -18.90 5.82
CA ASP A 292 50.72 -17.78 4.89
C ASP A 292 49.48 -18.00 4.00
N GLY A 293 49.05 -16.96 3.27
CA GLY A 293 47.95 -17.06 2.32
C GLY A 293 46.55 -17.11 2.96
N GLY A 294 46.44 -17.01 4.29
CA GLY A 294 45.16 -17.05 5.01
C GLY A 294 44.15 -15.96 4.61
N SER A 295 44.58 -14.91 3.90
CA SER A 295 43.72 -13.90 3.30
C SER A 295 43.12 -14.33 1.96
N GLY A 296 43.63 -15.38 1.32
CA GLY A 296 43.39 -15.76 -0.08
C GLY A 296 44.44 -15.20 -1.06
N MET A 297 45.47 -14.54 -0.55
CA MET A 297 46.65 -14.03 -1.27
C MET A 297 47.87 -14.20 -0.36
N THR A 298 48.95 -14.76 -0.88
CA THR A 298 50.22 -14.94 -0.16
C THR A 298 50.95 -13.61 0.03
N ASN A 299 51.91 -13.57 0.95
CA ASN A 299 52.71 -12.36 1.18
C ASN A 299 53.58 -12.01 -0.05
N ALA A 300 54.03 -13.02 -0.79
CA ALA A 300 54.81 -12.84 -2.03
C ALA A 300 53.98 -12.19 -3.14
N GLU A 301 52.79 -12.74 -3.43
CA GLU A 301 51.87 -12.15 -4.43
C GLU A 301 51.48 -10.71 -4.05
N ALA A 302 51.23 -10.45 -2.77
CA ALA A 302 50.95 -9.11 -2.30
C ALA A 302 52.12 -8.14 -2.57
N ALA A 303 53.36 -8.58 -2.32
CA ALA A 303 54.55 -7.78 -2.57
C ALA A 303 54.74 -7.48 -4.07
N GLU A 304 54.46 -8.44 -4.95
CA GLU A 304 54.51 -8.29 -6.41
C GLU A 304 53.51 -7.25 -6.92
N ILE A 305 52.25 -7.32 -6.48
CA ILE A 305 51.21 -6.34 -6.83
C ILE A 305 51.64 -4.93 -6.39
N MET A 306 52.12 -4.81 -5.15
CA MET A 306 52.59 -3.53 -4.62
C MET A 306 53.80 -3.00 -5.41
N GLN A 307 54.70 -3.89 -5.87
CA GLN A 307 55.84 -3.50 -6.71
C GLN A 307 55.40 -3.09 -8.11
N HIS A 308 54.43 -3.78 -8.70
CA HIS A 308 53.85 -3.41 -10.00
C HIS A 308 53.25 -2.00 -9.96
N VAL A 309 52.49 -1.68 -8.89
CA VAL A 309 51.96 -0.33 -8.69
C VAL A 309 53.07 0.71 -8.54
N ARG A 310 54.15 0.41 -7.78
CA ARG A 310 55.31 1.30 -7.70
C ARG A 310 55.98 1.53 -9.05
N ASN A 311 56.21 0.47 -9.82
CA ASN A 311 56.84 0.52 -11.14
C ASN A 311 55.98 1.27 -12.17
N SER A 312 54.66 1.28 -12.01
CA SER A 312 53.75 2.03 -12.89
C SER A 312 53.87 3.56 -12.75
N GLY A 313 54.54 4.06 -11.70
CA GLY A 313 54.60 5.48 -11.37
C GLY A 313 53.29 6.07 -10.84
N LYS A 314 52.25 5.24 -10.60
CA LYS A 314 50.92 5.69 -10.16
C LYS A 314 50.65 5.54 -8.65
N GLN A 315 51.69 5.35 -7.84
CA GLN A 315 51.55 5.08 -6.39
C GLN A 315 50.64 6.10 -5.69
N ALA A 316 50.86 7.39 -5.90
CA ALA A 316 50.05 8.46 -5.28
C ALA A 316 48.57 8.42 -5.69
N GLN A 317 48.28 8.02 -6.93
CA GLN A 317 46.93 7.87 -7.46
C GLN A 317 46.21 6.70 -6.79
N TYR A 318 46.89 5.55 -6.66
CA TYR A 318 46.36 4.38 -5.94
C TYR A 318 46.15 4.68 -4.45
N ASP A 319 47.08 5.38 -3.80
CA ASP A 319 46.95 5.78 -2.40
C ASP A 319 45.76 6.73 -2.17
N ARG A 320 45.53 7.67 -3.09
CA ARG A 320 44.36 8.56 -3.03
C ARG A 320 43.04 7.81 -3.20
N LEU A 321 42.96 6.88 -4.15
CA LEU A 321 41.78 6.05 -4.35
C LEU A 321 41.53 5.15 -3.14
N ALA A 322 42.59 4.56 -2.58
CA ALA A 322 42.51 3.71 -1.40
C ALA A 322 42.07 4.50 -0.16
N GLY A 323 42.52 5.75 -0.01
CA GLY A 323 42.08 6.64 1.07
C GLY A 323 40.56 6.87 1.09
N ILE A 324 39.91 6.97 -0.07
CA ILE A 324 38.43 7.10 -0.13
C ILE A 324 37.75 5.83 0.41
N VAL A 325 38.32 4.65 0.11
CA VAL A 325 37.80 3.37 0.64
C VAL A 325 38.04 3.26 2.14
N ASP A 326 39.20 3.71 2.62
CA ASP A 326 39.52 3.76 4.05
C ASP A 326 38.56 4.67 4.82
N ASP A 327 38.25 5.85 4.26
CA ASP A 327 37.29 6.80 4.82
C ASP A 327 35.87 6.22 4.89
N MET A 328 35.43 5.48 3.85
CA MET A 328 34.15 4.76 3.88
C MET A 328 34.09 3.75 5.04
N LEU A 329 35.15 2.97 5.22
CA LEU A 329 35.24 1.96 6.28
C LEU A 329 35.38 2.60 7.67
N ALA A 330 36.02 3.76 7.76
CA ALA A 330 36.06 4.56 8.98
C ALA A 330 34.67 5.08 9.36
N ARG A 331 33.94 5.69 8.42
CA ARG A 331 32.57 6.14 8.65
C ARG A 331 31.65 5.00 9.03
N ARG A 332 31.83 3.81 8.44
CA ARG A 332 31.10 2.60 8.84
C ARG A 332 31.30 2.27 10.32
N ARG A 333 32.55 2.25 10.81
CA ARG A 333 32.86 1.94 12.21
C ARG A 333 32.24 2.99 13.15
N GLU A 334 32.33 4.26 12.77
CA GLU A 334 31.72 5.36 13.51
C GLU A 334 30.20 5.19 13.60
N LEU A 335 29.53 4.86 12.49
CA LEU A 335 28.09 4.58 12.47
C LEU A 335 27.70 3.42 13.38
N ILE A 336 28.47 2.32 13.39
CA ILE A 336 28.22 1.18 14.29
C ILE A 336 28.24 1.63 15.76
N ARG A 337 29.17 2.53 16.10
CA ARG A 337 29.29 3.13 17.44
C ARG A 337 28.12 4.07 17.74
N GLU A 338 27.86 5.06 16.86
CA GLU A 338 26.78 6.05 17.00
C GLU A 338 25.40 5.41 17.11
N SER A 339 25.17 4.32 16.38
CA SER A 339 23.91 3.58 16.37
C SER A 339 23.71 2.64 17.54
N GLY A 340 24.72 2.47 18.42
CA GLY A 340 24.68 1.56 19.55
C GLY A 340 24.58 0.08 19.16
N LEU A 341 25.02 -0.28 17.95
CA LEU A 341 24.97 -1.65 17.43
C LEU A 341 26.04 -2.57 18.04
N GLU A 342 27.12 -1.98 18.57
CA GLU A 342 28.23 -2.66 19.23
C GLU A 342 28.82 -1.75 20.33
N GLU A 343 29.54 -2.33 21.30
CA GLU A 343 30.23 -1.56 22.33
C GLU A 343 31.44 -0.78 21.77
N SER A 344 31.65 0.45 22.23
CA SER A 344 32.75 1.32 21.76
C SER A 344 34.12 0.64 21.81
N GLY A 345 34.41 -0.09 22.90
CA GLY A 345 35.69 -0.78 23.07
C GLY A 345 35.92 -1.90 22.04
N VAL A 346 34.87 -2.56 21.58
CA VAL A 346 34.95 -3.58 20.52
C VAL A 346 35.26 -2.94 19.16
N VAL A 347 34.63 -1.80 18.87
CA VAL A 347 34.90 -1.04 17.63
C VAL A 347 36.34 -0.51 17.62
N ASP A 348 36.83 -0.04 18.77
CA ASP A 348 38.22 0.43 18.91
C ASP A 348 39.23 -0.71 18.73
N ALA A 349 38.90 -1.91 19.24
CA ALA A 349 39.71 -3.11 19.01
C ALA A 349 39.76 -3.48 17.51
N TRP A 350 38.66 -3.36 16.77
CA TRP A 350 38.67 -3.59 15.32
C TRP A 350 39.55 -2.58 14.58
N GLN A 351 39.54 -1.31 14.99
CA GLN A 351 40.37 -0.28 14.39
C GLN A 351 41.87 -0.51 14.67
N LYS A 352 42.22 -1.03 15.85
CA LYS A 352 43.61 -1.34 16.21
C LYS A 352 44.13 -2.65 15.59
N ALA A 353 43.24 -3.57 15.22
CA ALA A 353 43.63 -4.89 14.72
C ALA A 353 44.35 -4.85 13.36
N TYR A 354 44.06 -3.85 12.53
CA TYR A 354 44.54 -3.76 11.16
C TYR A 354 44.75 -2.31 10.75
N ARG A 355 45.87 -2.01 10.08
CA ARG A 355 46.19 -0.67 9.58
C ARG A 355 45.48 -0.37 8.26
N TYR A 356 45.33 -1.37 7.39
CA TYR A 356 44.81 -1.21 6.02
C TYR A 356 43.59 -2.09 5.76
N TYR A 357 42.75 -2.29 6.78
CA TYR A 357 41.61 -3.18 6.71
C TYR A 357 40.73 -2.93 5.47
N VAL A 358 40.51 -3.98 4.69
CA VAL A 358 39.47 -4.03 3.65
C VAL A 358 38.66 -5.33 3.74
N PRO A 359 37.37 -5.32 3.37
CA PRO A 359 36.53 -6.50 3.47
C PRO A 359 36.93 -7.57 2.44
N LEU A 360 37.57 -8.64 2.91
CA LEU A 360 37.90 -9.83 2.10
C LEU A 360 36.81 -10.90 2.23
N LYS A 361 35.68 -10.67 1.56
CA LYS A 361 34.45 -11.51 1.63
C LYS A 361 33.98 -11.88 0.21
N GLY A 362 33.20 -12.94 0.07
CA GLY A 362 32.65 -13.42 -1.21
C GLY A 362 32.58 -14.95 -1.29
N GLN A 363 31.78 -15.49 -2.21
CA GLN A 363 31.62 -16.94 -2.42
C GLN A 363 32.27 -17.39 -3.75
N ASN A 364 32.61 -18.69 -3.84
CA ASN A 364 32.87 -19.35 -5.12
C ASN A 364 31.56 -19.43 -5.93
N VAL A 365 31.72 -19.63 -7.24
CA VAL A 365 30.79 -19.42 -8.37
C VAL A 365 29.44 -20.19 -8.32
N ASP A 366 29.10 -20.87 -7.22
CA ASP A 366 27.85 -21.64 -7.10
C ASP A 366 26.67 -20.84 -6.50
N GLY A 367 26.12 -19.95 -7.33
CA GLY A 367 24.68 -19.67 -7.43
C GLY A 367 23.92 -18.99 -6.27
N VAL A 368 24.44 -18.88 -5.04
CA VAL A 368 23.71 -18.23 -3.93
C VAL A 368 24.18 -16.78 -3.78
N VAL A 369 23.42 -15.86 -4.37
CA VAL A 369 23.63 -14.40 -4.20
C VAL A 369 23.56 -14.06 -2.70
N SER A 370 24.68 -13.61 -2.13
CA SER A 370 24.74 -13.18 -0.73
C SER A 370 23.88 -11.93 -0.55
N LEU A 371 22.66 -12.12 -0.07
CA LEU A 371 21.73 -11.03 0.21
C LEU A 371 22.32 -10.10 1.28
N PRO A 372 22.12 -8.78 1.14
CA PRO A 372 22.64 -7.84 2.12
C PRO A 372 22.08 -8.03 3.54
N ARG A 373 22.92 -7.84 4.56
CA ARG A 373 22.58 -8.13 5.97
C ARG A 373 21.82 -7.00 6.68
N THR A 374 20.84 -6.41 6.01
CA THR A 374 20.04 -5.29 6.56
C THR A 374 18.94 -5.74 7.55
N GLY A 375 18.68 -7.04 7.69
CA GLY A 375 17.62 -7.58 8.55
C GLY A 375 16.20 -7.50 7.94
N LYS A 376 15.25 -8.30 8.46
CA LYS A 376 13.85 -8.28 8.00
C LYS A 376 13.06 -7.19 8.74
N GLY A 377 12.35 -6.32 8.01
CA GLY A 377 11.64 -5.18 8.60
C GLY A 377 12.59 -4.29 9.40
N PHE A 378 12.19 -3.91 10.62
CA PHE A 378 12.98 -3.11 11.56
C PHE A 378 13.80 -3.93 12.57
N THR A 379 13.86 -5.25 12.39
CA THR A 379 14.64 -6.11 13.31
C THR A 379 16.14 -5.88 13.14
N ILE A 380 16.82 -5.71 14.26
CA ILE A 380 18.27 -5.61 14.35
C ILE A 380 18.77 -6.71 15.27
N GLY A 381 19.45 -7.69 14.67
CA GLY A 381 20.08 -8.79 15.37
C GLY A 381 21.37 -9.24 14.69
N GLY A 382 22.02 -10.24 15.30
CA GLY A 382 23.28 -10.80 14.84
C GLY A 382 24.51 -9.93 15.14
N ARG A 383 25.70 -10.47 14.86
CA ARG A 383 26.98 -9.78 15.06
C ARG A 383 27.28 -8.81 13.91
N GLU A 384 27.81 -7.63 14.23
CA GLU A 384 28.21 -6.60 13.24
C GLU A 384 29.52 -6.95 12.51
N SER A 385 30.36 -7.77 13.16
CA SER A 385 31.55 -8.37 12.55
C SER A 385 31.59 -9.89 12.81
N ARG A 386 32.25 -10.63 11.91
CA ARG A 386 32.54 -12.05 12.09
C ARG A 386 34.05 -12.23 12.18
N GLN A 387 34.50 -13.10 13.08
CA GLN A 387 35.89 -13.49 13.14
C GLN A 387 36.28 -14.20 11.84
N ALA A 388 37.45 -13.87 11.33
CA ALA A 388 37.99 -14.50 10.15
C ALA A 388 38.77 -15.75 10.54
N MET A 389 38.50 -16.88 9.88
CA MET A 389 39.19 -18.16 10.15
C MET A 389 40.20 -18.55 9.06
N GLY A 390 40.38 -17.66 8.07
CA GLY A 390 41.19 -17.91 6.88
C GLY A 390 40.34 -18.28 5.66
N ARG A 391 40.88 -18.07 4.46
CA ARG A 391 40.27 -18.48 3.19
C ARG A 391 41.34 -18.78 2.13
N ALA A 392 41.07 -19.76 1.28
CA ALA A 392 41.97 -20.17 0.21
C ALA A 392 41.68 -19.47 -1.13
N SER A 393 40.41 -19.17 -1.45
CA SER A 393 40.05 -18.47 -2.70
C SER A 393 40.33 -16.97 -2.62
N ARG A 394 40.35 -16.25 -3.76
CA ARG A 394 40.43 -14.78 -3.82
C ARG A 394 39.09 -14.13 -3.49
N ALA A 395 39.11 -12.95 -2.87
CA ALA A 395 37.92 -12.24 -2.41
C ALA A 395 37.23 -11.55 -3.59
N GLN A 396 35.94 -11.25 -3.46
CA GLN A 396 35.29 -10.32 -4.39
C GLN A 396 35.80 -8.89 -4.15
N SER A 397 35.49 -7.98 -5.07
CA SER A 397 35.89 -6.55 -5.06
C SER A 397 35.83 -5.89 -3.67
N PRO A 398 36.98 -5.59 -3.02
CA PRO A 398 37.01 -4.93 -1.71
C PRO A 398 36.38 -3.54 -1.72
N SER A 399 36.54 -2.76 -2.80
CA SER A 399 35.91 -1.44 -2.92
C SER A 399 34.38 -1.53 -3.01
N THR A 400 33.84 -2.46 -3.80
CA THR A 400 32.39 -2.68 -3.90
C THR A 400 31.82 -3.18 -2.58
N GLN A 401 32.53 -4.10 -1.91
CA GLN A 401 32.16 -4.59 -0.58
C GLN A 401 32.18 -3.49 0.47
N ALA A 402 33.09 -2.52 0.40
CA ALA A 402 33.10 -1.37 1.31
C ALA A 402 31.86 -0.47 1.12
N ILE A 403 31.45 -0.22 -0.14
CA ILE A 403 30.22 0.51 -0.47
C ILE A 403 29.01 -0.24 0.09
N GLN A 404 28.94 -1.56 -0.09
CA GLN A 404 27.85 -2.38 0.45
C GLN A 404 27.83 -2.37 1.98
N ASP A 405 28.97 -2.62 2.64
CA ASP A 405 29.10 -2.67 4.10
C ASP A 405 28.69 -1.33 4.76
N LEU A 406 29.06 -0.20 4.15
CA LEU A 406 28.65 1.13 4.61
C LEU A 406 27.14 1.34 4.40
N SER A 407 26.62 1.00 3.21
CA SER A 407 25.18 1.09 2.90
C SER A 407 24.34 0.24 3.87
N GLU A 408 24.78 -0.98 4.17
CA GLU A 408 24.15 -1.85 5.16
C GLU A 408 24.13 -1.21 6.54
N SER A 409 25.24 -0.59 6.97
CA SER A 409 25.37 0.02 8.29
C SER A 409 24.50 1.28 8.42
N LEU A 410 24.38 2.09 7.36
CA LEU A 410 23.44 3.23 7.30
C LEU A 410 21.98 2.78 7.43
N ILE A 411 21.57 1.75 6.68
CA ILE A 411 20.20 1.21 6.75
C ILE A 411 19.94 0.60 8.14
N ARG A 412 20.89 -0.17 8.68
CA ARG A 412 20.79 -0.76 10.03
C ARG A 412 20.70 0.33 11.10
N HIS A 413 21.48 1.40 11.00
CA HIS A 413 21.41 2.55 11.89
C HIS A 413 19.98 3.14 11.92
N ARG A 414 19.40 3.44 10.76
CA ARG A 414 18.04 4.01 10.67
C ARG A 414 16.95 3.04 11.12
N LYS A 415 17.11 1.73 10.85
CA LYS A 415 16.20 0.71 11.40
C LYS A 415 16.30 0.60 12.91
N ASN A 416 17.50 0.72 13.47
CA ASN A 416 17.73 0.68 14.91
C ASN A 416 17.14 1.91 15.61
N GLU A 417 17.10 3.07 14.93
CA GLU A 417 16.39 4.27 15.41
C GLU A 417 14.89 3.96 15.65
N VAL A 418 14.23 3.32 14.70
CA VAL A 418 12.82 2.86 14.85
C VAL A 418 12.70 1.80 15.95
N GLY A 419 13.61 0.82 15.98
CA GLY A 419 13.64 -0.23 17.00
C GLY A 419 13.80 0.32 18.41
N ASN A 420 14.64 1.34 18.59
CA ASN A 420 14.89 1.99 19.87
C ASN A 420 13.72 2.88 20.31
N ALA A 421 13.07 3.58 19.38
CA ALA A 421 11.83 4.29 19.67
C ALA A 421 10.73 3.32 20.13
N PHE A 422 10.62 2.15 19.48
CA PHE A 422 9.70 1.10 19.86
C PHE A 422 10.05 0.46 21.21
N LEU A 423 11.32 0.17 21.47
CA LEU A 423 11.77 -0.32 22.77
C LEU A 423 11.41 0.66 23.89
N LYS A 424 11.64 1.96 23.66
CA LYS A 424 11.29 3.01 24.63
C LYS A 424 9.78 3.10 24.83
N LEU A 425 8.97 3.01 23.76
CA LEU A 425 7.50 2.98 23.86
C LEU A 425 7.01 1.88 24.80
N VAL A 426 7.56 0.68 24.62
CA VAL A 426 7.24 -0.53 25.41
C VAL A 426 7.67 -0.37 26.86
N GLN A 427 8.85 0.20 27.11
CA GLN A 427 9.39 0.41 28.45
C GLN A 427 8.62 1.50 29.22
N ASP A 428 8.24 2.58 28.54
CA ASP A 428 7.50 3.70 29.14
C ASP A 428 6.02 3.34 29.37
N ASN A 429 5.48 2.35 28.65
CA ASN A 429 4.08 1.92 28.73
C ASN A 429 3.98 0.38 28.89
N PRO A 430 4.39 -0.18 30.04
CA PRO A 430 4.45 -1.63 30.24
C PRO A 430 3.05 -2.26 30.34
N ASP A 431 2.80 -3.31 29.55
CA ASP A 431 1.57 -4.12 29.61
C ASP A 431 1.92 -5.58 29.31
N ARG A 432 1.93 -6.44 30.34
CA ARG A 432 2.38 -7.84 30.23
C ARG A 432 1.50 -8.70 29.33
N ASP A 433 0.25 -8.30 29.13
CA ASP A 433 -0.72 -9.02 28.29
C ASP A 433 -0.62 -8.58 26.82
N TYR A 434 0.06 -7.46 26.52
CA TYR A 434 0.35 -7.02 25.15
C TYR A 434 1.80 -7.22 24.71
N TRP A 435 2.78 -6.86 25.56
CA TRP A 435 4.21 -6.96 25.26
C TRP A 435 5.13 -7.13 26.48
N GLN A 436 6.30 -7.71 26.27
CA GLN A 436 7.30 -7.91 27.33
C GLN A 436 8.73 -7.73 26.77
N VAL A 437 9.64 -7.20 27.57
CA VAL A 437 11.04 -6.96 27.17
C VAL A 437 11.97 -7.93 27.90
N PHE A 438 12.87 -8.55 27.15
CA PHE A 438 13.90 -9.49 27.61
C PHE A 438 15.25 -9.14 27.01
N THR A 439 16.31 -9.73 27.58
CA THR A 439 17.70 -9.57 27.13
C THR A 439 18.42 -10.92 27.24
N ASP A 440 19.64 -11.03 26.71
CA ASP A 440 20.42 -12.27 26.83
C ASP A 440 20.79 -12.57 28.31
N ASP A 441 20.96 -11.54 29.15
CA ASP A 441 21.20 -11.67 30.60
C ASP A 441 19.93 -11.92 31.43
N LYS A 442 18.76 -11.55 30.89
CA LYS A 442 17.45 -11.79 31.51
C LYS A 442 16.49 -12.38 30.47
N PRO A 443 16.66 -13.66 30.10
CA PRO A 443 15.90 -14.28 29.02
C PRO A 443 14.48 -14.64 29.45
N ASP A 444 13.56 -14.75 28.47
CA ASP A 444 12.29 -15.46 28.71
C ASP A 444 12.59 -16.93 29.02
N THR A 445 11.85 -17.55 29.92
CA THR A 445 12.04 -18.95 30.32
C THR A 445 10.88 -19.81 29.86
N MET A 446 11.18 -21.06 29.53
CA MET A 446 10.19 -22.09 29.23
C MET A 446 10.46 -23.32 30.10
N ARG A 447 9.38 -23.97 30.53
CA ARG A 447 9.47 -25.25 31.24
C ARG A 447 9.89 -26.33 30.23
N ALA A 448 10.98 -27.03 30.53
CA ALA A 448 11.50 -28.13 29.76
C ALA A 448 11.75 -29.33 30.67
N ILE A 449 11.57 -30.53 30.16
CA ILE A 449 11.90 -31.75 30.89
C ILE A 449 13.41 -31.97 30.74
N ALA A 450 14.13 -32.04 31.87
CA ALA A 450 15.52 -32.46 31.92
C ALA A 450 15.60 -33.85 32.55
N GLU A 451 16.44 -34.71 31.95
CA GLU A 451 16.79 -36.02 32.50
C GLU A 451 18.08 -35.86 33.31
N ARG A 452 18.00 -36.16 34.61
CA ARG A 452 19.14 -36.17 35.53
C ARG A 452 19.39 -37.60 35.97
N VAL A 453 20.63 -38.05 35.83
CA VAL A 453 21.06 -39.34 36.36
C VAL A 453 21.50 -39.13 37.79
N ASP A 454 20.86 -39.87 38.70
CA ASP A 454 21.23 -39.90 40.11
C ASP A 454 22.63 -40.54 40.26
N PRO A 455 23.64 -39.83 40.82
CA PRO A 455 25.02 -40.32 40.86
C PRO A 455 25.22 -41.55 41.75
N GLU A 456 24.33 -41.79 42.72
CA GLU A 456 24.45 -42.89 43.68
C GLU A 456 23.72 -44.15 43.23
N THR A 457 22.62 -43.99 42.48
CA THR A 457 21.74 -45.11 42.10
C THR A 457 21.76 -45.42 40.59
N GLY A 458 22.24 -44.51 39.75
CA GLY A 458 22.23 -44.66 38.29
C GLY A 458 20.85 -44.48 37.64
N GLU A 459 19.80 -44.19 38.42
CA GLU A 459 18.45 -44.00 37.91
C GLU A 459 18.27 -42.63 37.22
N THR A 460 17.55 -42.62 36.09
CA THR A 460 17.23 -41.38 35.38
C THR A 460 15.93 -40.79 35.89
N ARG A 461 15.99 -39.61 36.52
CA ARG A 461 14.81 -38.86 36.96
C ARG A 461 14.49 -37.74 35.98
N ARG A 462 13.21 -37.60 35.63
CA ARG A 462 12.68 -36.51 34.80
C ARG A 462 12.21 -35.38 35.70
N GLU A 463 12.90 -34.24 35.63
CA GLU A 463 12.54 -33.03 36.35
C GLU A 463 12.10 -31.92 35.38
N VAL A 464 11.13 -31.11 35.78
CA VAL A 464 10.71 -29.94 35.01
C VAL A 464 11.59 -28.76 35.43
N VAL A 465 12.51 -28.36 34.56
CA VAL A 465 13.42 -27.23 34.78
C VAL A 465 13.01 -26.04 33.91
N GLU A 466 13.29 -24.83 34.38
CA GLU A 466 13.21 -23.64 33.53
C GLU A 466 14.46 -23.53 32.67
N ARG A 467 14.27 -23.41 31.36
CA ARG A 467 15.35 -23.16 30.40
C ARG A 467 15.11 -21.85 29.65
N PRO A 468 16.17 -21.07 29.37
CA PRO A 468 16.07 -19.91 28.50
C PRO A 468 15.48 -20.25 27.14
N VAL A 469 14.50 -19.47 26.69
CA VAL A 469 13.97 -19.54 25.34
C VAL A 469 15.05 -19.06 24.37
N PRO A 470 15.31 -19.74 23.24
CA PRO A 470 16.22 -19.24 22.20
C PRO A 470 15.54 -18.10 21.42
N MET A 471 15.39 -16.93 22.05
CA MET A 471 14.58 -15.79 21.56
C MET A 471 15.04 -15.33 20.17
N ALA A 472 16.35 -15.31 19.91
CA ALA A 472 16.93 -14.96 18.61
C ALA A 472 16.48 -15.89 17.47
N MET A 473 16.13 -17.15 17.76
CA MET A 473 15.67 -18.12 16.77
C MET A 473 14.14 -18.10 16.61
N LYS A 474 13.40 -17.54 17.57
CA LYS A 474 11.92 -17.46 17.54
C LYS A 474 11.47 -16.12 16.96
N ALA A 475 11.84 -15.90 15.71
CA ALA A 475 11.54 -14.67 14.98
C ALA A 475 10.05 -14.49 14.64
N ASP A 476 9.17 -15.39 15.00
CA ASP A 476 7.71 -15.23 14.98
C ASP A 476 7.19 -14.53 16.25
N ARG A 477 7.91 -14.66 17.39
CA ARG A 477 7.46 -14.19 18.72
C ARG A 477 8.22 -12.99 19.28
N TYR A 478 9.48 -12.79 18.89
CA TYR A 478 10.33 -11.74 19.47
C TYR A 478 10.81 -10.73 18.43
N PHE A 479 10.44 -9.47 18.56
CA PHE A 479 11.07 -8.36 17.85
C PHE A 479 12.42 -8.04 18.49
N THR A 480 13.47 -7.79 17.70
CA THR A 480 14.83 -7.60 18.22
C THR A 480 15.37 -6.22 17.83
N THR A 481 15.99 -5.54 18.79
CA THR A 481 16.71 -4.28 18.59
C THR A 481 17.98 -4.23 19.45
N LYS A 482 18.90 -3.31 19.16
CA LYS A 482 20.14 -3.16 19.92
C LYS A 482 20.26 -1.76 20.51
N LYS A 483 20.71 -1.67 21.75
CA LYS A 483 21.01 -0.40 22.41
C LYS A 483 22.27 -0.54 23.24
N ASN A 484 23.26 0.31 22.95
CA ASN A 484 24.57 0.33 23.61
C ASN A 484 25.27 -1.04 23.59
N GLY A 485 25.27 -1.73 22.44
CA GLY A 485 25.87 -3.05 22.28
C GLY A 485 25.04 -4.22 22.82
N LYS A 486 24.01 -3.97 23.63
CA LYS A 486 23.13 -5.02 24.18
C LYS A 486 21.93 -5.31 23.27
N THR A 487 21.60 -6.59 23.12
CA THR A 487 20.43 -7.05 22.37
C THR A 487 19.19 -7.10 23.26
N TYR A 488 18.10 -6.46 22.83
CA TYR A 488 16.80 -6.48 23.47
C TYR A 488 15.81 -7.28 22.61
N TYR A 489 15.02 -8.13 23.26
CA TYR A 489 13.97 -8.94 22.66
C TYR A 489 12.62 -8.52 23.21
N ILE A 490 11.74 -8.04 22.34
CA ILE A 490 10.38 -7.63 22.67
C ILE A 490 9.42 -8.73 22.23
N LYS A 491 8.87 -9.47 23.19
CA LYS A 491 7.81 -10.43 22.95
C LYS A 491 6.50 -9.68 22.69
N LEU A 492 5.91 -9.85 21.52
CA LEU A 492 4.64 -9.22 21.16
C LEU A 492 3.54 -10.27 21.05
N HIS A 493 2.42 -10.03 21.73
CA HIS A 493 1.27 -10.94 21.69
C HIS A 493 0.31 -10.62 20.53
N ASP A 494 0.37 -9.40 19.95
CA ASP A 494 -0.40 -9.05 18.74
C ASP A 494 0.36 -9.44 17.45
N PRO A 495 -0.09 -10.48 16.73
CA PRO A 495 0.59 -10.93 15.50
C PRO A 495 0.51 -9.89 14.38
N ARG A 496 -0.48 -8.99 14.38
CA ARG A 496 -0.63 -7.95 13.34
C ARG A 496 0.48 -6.91 13.48
N LEU A 497 0.75 -6.46 14.72
CA LEU A 497 1.85 -5.55 15.01
C LEU A 497 3.20 -6.19 14.70
N MET A 498 3.39 -7.47 15.06
CA MET A 498 4.60 -8.21 14.73
C MET A 498 4.85 -8.25 13.21
N ARG A 499 3.82 -8.55 12.41
CA ARG A 499 3.94 -8.57 10.95
C ARG A 499 4.30 -7.20 10.39
N ALA A 500 3.70 -6.12 10.90
CA ALA A 500 4.01 -4.76 10.49
C ALA A 500 5.49 -4.42 10.75
N MET A 501 5.95 -4.59 12.00
CA MET A 501 7.32 -4.26 12.44
C MET A 501 8.39 -5.10 11.74
N LYS A 502 8.08 -6.35 11.39
CA LYS A 502 9.00 -7.26 10.68
C LYS A 502 8.84 -7.24 9.17
N ASN A 503 7.90 -6.45 8.65
CA ASN A 503 7.54 -6.40 7.24
C ASN A 503 7.20 -7.80 6.67
N MET A 504 6.50 -8.63 7.46
CA MET A 504 6.02 -9.95 7.06
C MET A 504 4.69 -9.80 6.31
N GLY A 505 4.77 -9.42 5.02
CA GLY A 505 3.64 -9.48 4.08
C GLY A 505 3.51 -10.87 3.44
N PRO A 506 2.51 -11.10 2.55
CA PRO A 506 2.48 -12.30 1.71
C PRO A 506 3.82 -12.41 1.00
N GLU A 507 4.41 -13.61 0.98
CA GLU A 507 5.69 -13.86 0.33
C GLU A 507 5.56 -13.66 -1.19
N THR A 508 5.60 -12.41 -1.65
CA THR A 508 5.55 -12.07 -3.08
C THR A 508 6.94 -12.19 -3.73
N SER A 509 7.66 -13.26 -3.39
CA SER A 509 8.97 -13.62 -3.91
C SER A 509 8.92 -14.30 -5.29
N ASN A 510 7.77 -14.33 -5.95
CA ASN A 510 7.65 -14.86 -7.30
C ASN A 510 8.40 -13.95 -8.29
N ALA A 511 9.28 -14.54 -9.10
CA ALA A 511 10.05 -13.83 -10.12
C ALA A 511 9.14 -13.02 -11.07
N PHE A 512 7.97 -13.58 -11.39
CA PHE A 512 6.92 -12.94 -12.18
C PHE A 512 6.44 -11.59 -11.59
N VAL A 513 6.11 -11.56 -10.29
CA VAL A 513 5.65 -10.35 -9.59
C VAL A 513 6.76 -9.27 -9.56
N ARG A 514 8.03 -9.68 -9.40
CA ARG A 514 9.17 -8.76 -9.45
C ARG A 514 9.36 -8.14 -10.84
N THR A 515 9.18 -8.92 -11.90
CA THR A 515 9.25 -8.43 -13.29
C THR A 515 8.14 -7.43 -13.57
N LEU A 516 6.88 -7.76 -13.22
CA LEU A 516 5.76 -6.83 -13.37
C LEU A 516 5.98 -5.53 -12.58
N GLY A 517 6.50 -5.61 -11.36
CA GLY A 517 6.86 -4.44 -10.57
C GLY A 517 7.91 -3.54 -11.23
N LYS A 518 8.92 -4.10 -11.92
CA LYS A 518 9.92 -3.31 -12.66
C LYS A 518 9.30 -2.58 -13.85
N VAL A 519 8.44 -3.27 -14.62
CA VAL A 519 7.74 -2.69 -15.78
C VAL A 519 6.78 -1.59 -15.33
N ASN A 520 5.95 -1.83 -14.32
CA ASN A 520 5.04 -0.81 -13.79
C ASN A 520 5.78 0.39 -13.22
N ARG A 521 6.94 0.19 -12.60
CA ARG A 521 7.79 1.31 -12.14
C ARG A 521 8.29 2.13 -13.33
N PHE A 522 8.77 1.48 -14.41
CA PHE A 522 9.16 2.19 -15.63
C PHE A 522 7.99 2.99 -16.22
N LEU A 523 6.82 2.36 -16.39
CA LEU A 523 5.60 3.02 -16.90
C LEU A 523 5.15 4.19 -16.03
N ALA A 524 5.26 4.05 -14.70
CA ALA A 524 4.99 5.14 -13.76
C ALA A 524 5.96 6.32 -13.98
N THR A 525 7.26 6.05 -14.06
CA THR A 525 8.30 7.07 -14.25
C THR A 525 8.12 7.83 -15.56
N VAL A 526 7.86 7.16 -16.69
CA VAL A 526 7.69 7.83 -18.00
C VAL A 526 6.40 8.65 -18.09
N ASN A 527 5.40 8.37 -17.26
CA ASN A 527 4.16 9.14 -17.17
C ASN A 527 4.21 10.27 -16.12
N THR A 528 5.18 10.25 -15.21
CA THR A 528 5.32 11.23 -14.12
C THR A 528 6.68 11.92 -14.16
N SER A 529 7.71 11.33 -13.56
CA SER A 529 9.03 11.94 -13.37
C SER A 529 9.74 12.34 -14.65
N TYR A 530 9.46 11.70 -15.80
CA TYR A 530 10.07 12.08 -17.08
C TYR A 530 9.14 12.92 -17.97
N ASN A 531 7.93 13.25 -17.48
CA ASN A 531 6.96 14.08 -18.18
C ASN A 531 6.88 15.47 -17.52
N PRO A 532 7.55 16.50 -18.07
CA PRO A 532 7.54 17.84 -17.49
C PRO A 532 6.13 18.42 -17.35
N GLU A 533 5.18 18.08 -18.22
CA GLU A 533 3.82 18.62 -18.10
C GLU A 533 3.07 18.07 -16.87
N PHE A 534 3.50 16.93 -16.31
CA PHE A 534 2.92 16.37 -15.09
C PHE A 534 3.13 17.29 -13.88
N LEU A 535 4.21 18.09 -13.87
CA LEU A 535 4.51 19.08 -12.83
C LEU A 535 3.36 20.04 -12.58
N VAL A 536 2.77 20.56 -13.67
CA VAL A 536 1.75 21.61 -13.61
C VAL A 536 0.49 21.06 -12.95
N SER A 537 0.00 19.93 -13.46
CA SER A 537 -1.24 19.34 -12.95
C SER A 537 -1.08 18.80 -11.54
N ASN A 538 0.07 18.22 -11.21
CA ASN A 538 0.31 17.65 -9.89
C ASN A 538 0.53 18.75 -8.82
N PHE A 539 1.28 19.81 -9.14
CA PHE A 539 1.45 20.94 -8.22
C PHE A 539 0.11 21.58 -7.85
N ILE A 540 -0.77 21.82 -8.82
CA ILE A 540 -2.11 22.40 -8.57
C ILE A 540 -2.93 21.51 -7.64
N ARG A 541 -2.86 20.18 -7.81
CA ARG A 541 -3.54 19.20 -6.94
C ARG A 541 -2.93 19.17 -5.54
N ASP A 542 -1.61 19.21 -5.43
CA ASP A 542 -0.90 19.17 -4.16
C ASP A 542 -1.14 20.44 -3.34
N VAL A 543 -1.19 21.63 -3.98
CA VAL A 543 -1.58 22.88 -3.31
C VAL A 543 -2.97 22.74 -2.68
N GLN A 544 -3.95 22.29 -3.46
CA GLN A 544 -5.33 22.11 -2.99
C GLN A 544 -5.40 21.07 -1.86
N THR A 545 -4.74 19.93 -2.02
CA THR A 545 -4.70 18.85 -1.03
C THR A 545 -4.05 19.30 0.28
N ALA A 546 -2.91 19.98 0.18
CA ALA A 546 -2.19 20.56 1.31
C ALA A 546 -3.06 21.54 2.10
N VAL A 547 -3.74 22.47 1.43
CA VAL A 547 -4.61 23.45 2.08
C VAL A 547 -5.78 22.76 2.79
N MET A 548 -6.42 21.78 2.15
CA MET A 548 -7.53 21.03 2.75
C MET A 548 -7.06 20.23 3.97
N ASN A 549 -5.93 19.51 3.87
CA ASN A 549 -5.41 18.69 4.94
C ASN A 549 -4.94 19.52 6.15
N LEU A 550 -4.27 20.66 5.92
CA LEU A 550 -3.88 21.57 7.01
C LEU A 550 -5.10 22.10 7.78
N LYS A 551 -6.15 22.55 7.06
CA LYS A 551 -7.40 23.00 7.68
C LYS A 551 -8.14 21.87 8.41
N ALA A 552 -8.14 20.66 7.84
CA ALA A 552 -8.75 19.50 8.46
C ALA A 552 -8.05 19.11 9.77
N GLU A 553 -6.71 19.16 9.80
CA GLU A 553 -5.91 18.81 10.98
C GLU A 553 -6.07 19.83 12.11
N GLN A 554 -6.26 21.11 11.80
CA GLN A 554 -6.60 22.17 12.78
C GLN A 554 -7.97 21.98 13.43
N GLY A 555 -8.95 21.47 12.67
CA GLY A 555 -10.33 21.31 13.13
C GLY A 555 -10.65 20.00 13.87
N ARG A 556 -9.67 19.10 14.06
CA ARG A 556 -9.87 17.77 14.66
C ARG A 556 -9.63 17.76 16.17
N SER A 557 -10.43 16.99 16.90
CA SER A 557 -10.26 16.78 18.34
C SER A 557 -8.98 16.02 18.72
N ASP A 558 -8.43 15.23 17.79
CA ASP A 558 -7.20 14.41 17.86
C ASP A 558 -6.12 14.85 16.85
N GLY A 559 -6.26 16.01 16.21
CA GLY A 559 -5.32 16.50 15.19
C GLY A 559 -3.99 16.97 15.79
N LYS A 560 -2.88 16.71 15.11
CA LYS A 560 -1.53 17.15 15.47
C LYS A 560 -1.38 18.69 15.56
N LEU A 561 -2.35 19.43 15.03
CA LEU A 561 -2.36 20.89 14.93
C LEU A 561 -3.42 21.57 15.82
N LYS A 562 -4.06 20.82 16.71
CA LYS A 562 -5.08 21.36 17.62
C LYS A 562 -4.46 22.41 18.56
N GLY A 563 -4.97 23.65 18.51
CA GLY A 563 -4.49 24.77 19.33
C GLY A 563 -3.34 25.58 18.71
N LEU A 564 -2.96 25.31 17.45
CA LEU A 564 -1.93 26.04 16.71
C LEU A 564 -2.57 26.93 15.63
N ASP A 565 -3.28 27.97 16.08
CA ASP A 565 -3.99 28.93 15.21
C ASP A 565 -3.04 29.76 14.32
N ASN A 566 -1.74 29.76 14.63
CA ASN A 566 -0.70 30.51 13.93
C ASN A 566 -0.22 29.84 12.63
N LEU A 567 -0.59 28.58 12.36
CA LEU A 567 -0.19 27.87 11.15
C LEU A 567 -1.11 28.22 9.97
N SER A 568 -0.73 29.23 9.18
CA SER A 568 -1.53 29.70 8.04
C SER A 568 -1.29 28.86 6.78
N ALA A 569 -2.34 28.16 6.31
CA ALA A 569 -2.31 27.44 5.03
C ALA A 569 -2.00 28.39 3.83
N LEU A 570 -2.42 29.66 3.91
CA LEU A 570 -2.10 30.67 2.89
C LEU A 570 -0.63 31.06 2.91
N ALA A 571 0.00 31.15 4.09
CA ALA A 571 1.44 31.42 4.20
C ALA A 571 2.26 30.26 3.64
N VAL A 572 1.85 29.01 3.90
CA VAL A 572 2.48 27.81 3.34
C VAL A 572 2.48 27.86 1.80
N VAL A 573 1.35 28.20 1.18
CA VAL A 573 1.25 28.32 -0.28
C VAL A 573 2.06 29.50 -0.81
N LYS A 574 1.99 30.67 -0.16
CA LYS A 574 2.73 31.87 -0.57
C LYS A 574 4.25 31.63 -0.59
N ASP A 575 4.77 31.00 0.45
CA ASP A 575 6.20 30.77 0.63
C ASP A 575 6.73 29.56 -0.18
N SER A 576 5.84 28.73 -0.72
CA SER A 576 6.20 27.58 -1.56
C SER A 576 7.07 27.96 -2.76
N ARG A 577 6.93 29.17 -3.31
CA ARG A 577 7.78 29.67 -4.41
C ARG A 577 9.23 29.88 -3.98
N SER A 578 9.44 30.46 -2.79
CA SER A 578 10.78 30.62 -2.22
C SER A 578 11.39 29.27 -1.84
N ALA A 579 10.58 28.38 -1.26
CA ALA A 579 10.97 27.00 -0.99
C ALA A 579 11.41 26.27 -2.29
N MET A 580 10.63 26.38 -3.36
CA MET A 580 10.93 25.76 -4.66
C MET A 580 12.28 26.21 -5.22
N SER A 581 12.57 27.52 -5.17
CA SER A 581 13.86 28.07 -5.60
C SER A 581 15.03 27.50 -4.77
N ALA A 582 14.85 27.39 -3.45
CA ALA A 582 15.87 26.84 -2.56
C ALA A 582 16.11 25.34 -2.80
N VAL A 583 15.04 24.55 -2.93
CA VAL A 583 15.15 23.11 -3.25
C VAL A 583 15.84 22.93 -4.61
N TYR A 584 15.40 23.64 -5.64
CA TYR A 584 16.00 23.54 -6.97
C TYR A 584 17.49 23.92 -6.99
N ALA A 585 17.87 24.97 -6.25
CA ALA A 585 19.27 25.34 -6.08
C ALA A 585 20.07 24.27 -5.34
N SER A 586 19.52 23.73 -4.25
CA SER A 586 20.17 22.68 -3.45
C SER A 586 20.35 21.37 -4.21
N LEU A 587 19.37 20.92 -5.00
CA LEU A 587 19.48 19.71 -5.83
C LEU A 587 20.60 19.84 -6.88
N ARG A 588 20.87 21.06 -7.36
CA ARG A 588 21.96 21.34 -8.29
C ARG A 588 23.28 21.74 -7.63
N GLY A 589 23.41 21.59 -6.31
CA GLY A 589 24.61 21.96 -5.57
C GLY A 589 24.93 23.46 -5.59
N LYS A 590 23.95 24.33 -5.89
CA LYS A 590 24.13 25.79 -5.90
C LYS A 590 23.83 26.38 -4.52
N THR A 591 24.67 27.30 -4.07
CA THR A 591 24.45 28.03 -2.82
C THR A 591 23.73 29.35 -3.10
N LEU A 592 22.68 29.64 -2.34
CA LEU A 592 21.93 30.88 -2.39
C LEU A 592 22.38 31.82 -1.27
N THR A 593 22.10 33.12 -1.42
CA THR A 593 22.38 34.15 -0.41
C THR A 593 21.09 34.74 0.18
N GLY A 594 21.18 35.49 1.28
CA GLY A 594 20.05 36.16 1.92
C GLY A 594 18.93 35.21 2.36
N LYS A 595 17.68 35.54 2.02
CA LYS A 595 16.50 34.69 2.32
C LYS A 595 16.61 33.29 1.69
N GLY A 596 17.25 33.17 0.52
CA GLY A 596 17.47 31.88 -0.12
C GLY A 596 18.35 30.94 0.71
N ALA A 597 19.40 31.46 1.34
CA ALA A 597 20.27 30.69 2.23
C ALA A 597 19.52 30.12 3.44
N GLN A 598 18.59 30.91 4.01
CA GLN A 598 17.76 30.45 5.13
C GLN A 598 16.87 29.28 4.70
N TRP A 599 16.23 29.36 3.54
CA TRP A 599 15.44 28.25 2.99
C TRP A 599 16.29 27.02 2.67
N GLN A 600 17.54 27.18 2.23
CA GLN A 600 18.46 26.06 2.02
C GLN A 600 18.88 25.38 3.32
N LYS A 601 19.05 26.14 4.41
CA LYS A 601 19.28 25.57 5.74
C LYS A 601 18.07 24.75 6.18
N VAL A 602 16.85 25.29 6.04
CA VAL A 602 15.62 24.58 6.38
C VAL A 602 15.42 23.36 5.47
N TRP A 603 15.80 23.43 4.20
CA TRP A 603 15.81 22.27 3.29
C TRP A 603 16.73 21.16 3.78
N LYS A 604 17.95 21.52 4.21
CA LYS A 604 18.89 20.56 4.79
C LYS A 604 18.30 19.88 6.04
N GLU A 605 17.73 20.67 6.96
CA GLU A 605 17.07 20.13 8.16
C GLU A 605 15.90 19.19 7.80
N PHE A 606 15.03 19.61 6.87
CA PHE A 606 13.90 18.82 6.38
C PHE A 606 14.32 17.48 5.78
N VAL A 607 15.40 17.46 4.99
CA VAL A 607 15.94 16.24 4.38
C VAL A 607 16.59 15.34 5.44
N GLU A 608 17.40 15.90 6.34
CA GLU A 608 18.02 15.18 7.46
C GLU A 608 16.99 14.55 8.41
N ASP A 609 15.85 15.21 8.58
CA ASP A 609 14.76 14.74 9.43
C ASP A 609 13.90 13.67 8.75
N GLY A 610 14.09 13.41 7.45
CA GLY A 610 13.33 12.40 6.69
C GLY A 610 11.98 12.88 6.17
N GLY A 611 11.79 14.20 6.08
CA GLY A 611 10.59 14.83 5.54
C GLY A 611 10.44 14.65 4.02
N LYS A 612 11.55 14.51 3.29
CA LYS A 612 11.54 14.14 1.86
C LYS A 612 10.97 12.73 1.69
N THR A 613 9.99 12.56 0.82
CA THR A 613 9.53 11.24 0.39
C THR A 613 10.52 10.65 -0.58
N GLY A 614 10.81 9.37 -0.43
CA GLY A 614 11.47 8.63 -1.47
C GLY A 614 11.89 7.22 -1.07
N TRP A 615 12.58 6.59 -2.01
CA TRP A 615 12.76 5.15 -2.10
C TRP A 615 14.24 4.81 -2.10
N PHE A 616 14.74 4.25 -1.01
CA PHE A 616 16.06 3.63 -1.04
C PHE A 616 15.97 2.23 -1.66
N ASN A 617 16.79 1.98 -2.66
CA ASN A 617 17.01 0.63 -3.21
C ASN A 617 18.51 0.33 -3.12
N MET A 618 18.85 -0.77 -2.46
CA MET A 618 20.23 -1.23 -2.39
C MET A 618 20.41 -2.34 -3.39
N GLY A 619 21.20 -2.08 -4.44
CA GLY A 619 21.63 -3.12 -5.37
C GLY A 619 22.47 -4.18 -4.66
N ASP A 620 22.45 -5.40 -5.20
CA ASP A 620 23.45 -6.42 -4.89
C ASP A 620 24.84 -6.00 -5.42
N LEU A 621 25.87 -6.80 -5.15
CA LEU A 621 27.25 -6.50 -5.58
C LEU A 621 27.35 -6.26 -7.09
N GLU A 622 26.66 -7.08 -7.89
CA GLU A 622 26.64 -6.93 -9.35
C GLU A 622 25.95 -5.61 -9.76
N GLY A 623 24.85 -5.25 -9.12
CA GLY A 623 24.18 -3.97 -9.33
C GLY A 623 25.05 -2.77 -8.97
N GLN A 624 25.82 -2.86 -7.87
CA GLN A 624 26.78 -1.81 -7.46
C GLN A 624 27.94 -1.67 -8.44
N GLN A 625 28.47 -2.80 -8.95
CA GLN A 625 29.49 -2.80 -10.00
C GLN A 625 28.98 -2.14 -11.29
N LYS A 626 27.78 -2.52 -11.75
CA LYS A 626 27.16 -1.89 -12.94
C LYS A 626 26.95 -0.39 -12.78
N GLU A 627 26.57 0.06 -11.58
CA GLU A 627 26.45 1.49 -11.28
C GLU A 627 27.81 2.19 -11.29
N MET A 628 28.85 1.58 -10.71
CA MET A 628 30.22 2.09 -10.78
C MET A 628 30.72 2.20 -12.23
N ASP A 629 30.52 1.15 -13.03
CA ASP A 629 30.87 1.14 -14.46
C ASP A 629 30.14 2.24 -15.23
N ARG A 630 28.84 2.44 -14.93
CA ARG A 630 28.05 3.53 -15.50
C ARG A 630 28.66 4.88 -15.13
N LEU A 631 28.98 5.13 -13.86
CA LEU A 631 29.58 6.40 -13.40
C LEU A 631 30.96 6.64 -14.01
N VAL A 632 31.81 5.62 -14.10
CA VAL A 632 33.13 5.69 -14.74
C VAL A 632 32.98 5.97 -16.25
N SER A 633 32.04 5.31 -16.94
CA SER A 633 31.81 5.55 -18.37
C SER A 633 31.30 6.96 -18.67
N LEU A 634 30.46 7.51 -17.79
CA LEU A 634 30.00 8.90 -17.86
C LEU A 634 31.15 9.89 -17.68
N ALA A 635 32.07 9.61 -16.74
CA ALA A 635 33.22 10.45 -16.49
C ALA A 635 34.28 10.38 -17.61
N LYS A 636 34.46 9.22 -18.26
CA LYS A 636 35.43 9.02 -19.36
C LYS A 636 35.10 9.76 -20.67
N GLY A 637 33.82 10.06 -20.94
CA GLY A 637 33.40 10.69 -22.21
C GLY A 637 33.40 9.78 -23.45
N GLY A 638 33.24 10.35 -24.66
CA GLY A 638 33.14 9.63 -25.96
C GLY A 638 31.72 9.60 -26.56
N TRP A 639 31.49 9.08 -27.78
CA TRP A 639 30.16 9.12 -28.44
C TRP A 639 29.03 8.47 -27.62
N LYS A 640 29.33 7.32 -26.99
CA LYS A 640 28.43 6.62 -26.06
C LYS A 640 28.28 7.38 -24.73
N GLY A 641 29.35 8.02 -24.23
CA GLY A 641 29.31 8.88 -23.04
C GLY A 641 28.58 10.21 -23.25
N GLN A 642 28.67 10.81 -24.45
CA GLN A 642 28.04 12.08 -24.83
C GLN A 642 26.55 11.92 -25.08
N SER A 643 26.13 10.85 -25.76
CA SER A 643 24.70 10.54 -25.96
C SER A 643 24.00 10.17 -24.64
N ILE A 644 24.62 9.32 -23.81
CA ILE A 644 24.12 9.01 -22.46
C ILE A 644 24.19 10.26 -21.57
N GLY A 645 25.21 11.09 -21.70
CA GLY A 645 25.40 12.32 -20.93
C GLY A 645 24.35 13.40 -21.24
N ALA A 646 24.02 13.61 -22.51
CA ALA A 646 22.96 14.53 -22.94
C ALA A 646 21.58 14.05 -22.44
N TRP A 647 21.30 12.74 -22.57
CA TRP A 647 20.08 12.13 -22.06
C TRP A 647 19.97 12.24 -20.53
N ASN A 648 21.05 11.92 -19.80
CA ASN A 648 21.08 12.07 -18.34
C ASN A 648 20.95 13.54 -17.92
N SER A 649 21.50 14.50 -18.68
CA SER A 649 21.36 15.92 -18.36
C SER A 649 19.91 16.40 -18.50
N PHE A 650 19.20 15.92 -19.54
CA PHE A 650 17.77 16.15 -19.68
C PHE A 650 16.98 15.49 -18.54
N LEU A 651 17.25 14.21 -18.23
CA LEU A 651 16.60 13.51 -17.12
C LEU A 651 16.83 14.21 -15.78
N ASN A 652 18.07 14.59 -15.46
CA ASN A 652 18.41 15.31 -14.23
C ASN A 652 17.70 16.66 -14.15
N LEU A 653 17.61 17.42 -15.25
CA LEU A 653 16.88 18.69 -15.26
C LEU A 653 15.40 18.50 -14.90
N VAL A 654 14.77 17.47 -15.47
CA VAL A 654 13.37 17.14 -15.20
C VAL A 654 13.19 16.57 -13.80
N GLU A 655 14.10 15.71 -13.33
CA GLU A 655 14.12 15.17 -11.97
C GLU A 655 14.33 16.27 -10.91
N ASP A 656 15.22 17.23 -11.14
CA ASP A 656 15.46 18.38 -10.26
C ASP A 656 14.25 19.29 -10.18
N ALA A 657 13.60 19.56 -11.33
CA ALA A 657 12.37 20.35 -11.38
C ALA A 657 11.21 19.64 -10.67
N ASN A 658 11.05 18.33 -10.89
CA ASN A 658 10.12 17.47 -10.15
C ASN A 658 10.40 17.48 -8.65
N GLY A 659 11.64 17.25 -8.25
CA GLY A 659 12.05 17.25 -6.84
C GLY A 659 11.79 18.59 -6.16
N ALA A 660 12.02 19.71 -6.87
CA ALA A 660 11.74 21.05 -6.37
C ALA A 660 10.24 21.31 -6.17
N VAL A 661 9.41 20.99 -7.17
CA VAL A 661 7.96 21.19 -7.11
C VAL A 661 7.32 20.28 -6.06
N GLU A 662 7.69 19.01 -6.03
CA GLU A 662 7.16 18.02 -5.08
C GLU A 662 7.45 18.40 -3.63
N ASN A 663 8.63 18.96 -3.36
CA ASN A 663 9.05 19.29 -2.01
C ASN A 663 8.80 20.75 -1.60
N ALA A 664 8.44 21.64 -2.53
CA ALA A 664 8.21 23.05 -2.24
C ALA A 664 7.15 23.28 -1.15
N LEU A 665 5.98 22.65 -1.30
CA LEU A 665 4.89 22.76 -0.33
C LEU A 665 5.24 22.08 0.99
N ARG A 666 5.90 20.92 0.93
CA ARG A 666 6.31 20.16 2.13
C ARG A 666 7.36 20.91 2.93
N LEU A 667 8.35 21.50 2.27
CA LEU A 667 9.38 22.32 2.91
C LEU A 667 8.77 23.58 3.54
N SER A 668 7.84 24.22 2.85
CA SER A 668 7.11 25.38 3.37
C SER A 668 6.30 25.00 4.61
N ALA A 669 5.55 23.89 4.57
CA ALA A 669 4.80 23.40 5.72
C ALA A 669 5.71 22.99 6.88
N TYR A 670 6.85 22.36 6.60
CA TYR A 670 7.87 22.05 7.61
C TYR A 670 8.34 23.32 8.31
N LYS A 671 8.76 24.34 7.55
CA LYS A 671 9.21 25.62 8.11
C LYS A 671 8.13 26.25 9.00
N HIS A 672 6.91 26.40 8.48
CA HIS A 672 5.83 27.04 9.21
C HIS A 672 5.39 26.22 10.44
N ALA A 673 5.45 24.89 10.38
CA ALA A 673 5.20 24.03 11.54
C ALA A 673 6.28 24.18 12.63
N ARG A 674 7.55 24.30 12.23
CA ARG A 674 8.67 24.58 13.15
C ARG A 674 8.50 25.94 13.81
N ASP A 675 8.17 26.97 13.01
CA ASP A 675 7.91 28.33 13.49
C ASP A 675 6.70 28.38 14.45
N ALA A 676 5.73 27.49 14.26
CA ALA A 676 4.59 27.31 15.16
C ALA A 676 4.91 26.50 16.43
N GLY A 677 6.13 25.99 16.60
CA GLY A 677 6.59 25.32 17.82
C GLY A 677 6.64 23.78 17.76
N LEU A 678 6.35 23.16 16.61
CA LEU A 678 6.54 21.72 16.46
C LEU A 678 8.04 21.35 16.49
N SER A 679 8.33 20.18 17.04
CA SER A 679 9.68 19.62 16.94
C SER A 679 10.07 19.33 15.49
N ARG A 680 11.37 19.14 15.25
CA ARG A 680 11.92 18.78 13.93
C ARG A 680 11.22 17.55 13.34
N GLN A 681 11.08 16.51 14.15
CA GLN A 681 10.48 15.24 13.77
C GLN A 681 8.97 15.37 13.52
N GLN A 682 8.26 16.10 14.38
CA GLN A 682 6.82 16.33 14.22
C GLN A 682 6.52 17.16 12.97
N ALA A 683 7.29 18.22 12.72
CA ALA A 683 7.17 19.04 11.51
C ALA A 683 7.48 18.23 10.25
N ALA A 684 8.50 17.37 10.27
CA ALA A 684 8.83 16.48 9.15
C ALA A 684 7.71 15.46 8.89
N SER A 685 7.15 14.87 9.94
CA SER A 685 6.01 13.94 9.84
C SER A 685 4.76 14.63 9.29
N LEU A 686 4.47 15.86 9.73
CA LEU A 686 3.36 16.66 9.21
C LEU A 686 3.55 16.95 7.72
N ALA A 687 4.70 17.51 7.35
CA ALA A 687 5.03 17.84 5.96
C ALA A 687 4.98 16.62 5.03
N LYS A 688 5.41 15.45 5.51
CA LYS A 688 5.37 14.19 4.76
C LYS A 688 3.95 13.68 4.53
N ASN A 689 3.04 13.93 5.47
CA ASN A 689 1.66 13.45 5.45
C ASN A 689 0.65 14.48 4.93
N MET A 690 1.08 15.71 4.63
CA MET A 690 0.19 16.77 4.14
C MET A 690 -0.32 16.51 2.71
N THR A 691 0.43 15.72 1.94
CA THR A 691 0.07 15.18 0.62
C THR A 691 0.09 13.65 0.68
N VAL A 692 -0.20 12.98 -0.44
CA VAL A 692 -0.02 11.51 -0.55
C VAL A 692 1.40 11.12 -0.14
N ASN A 693 1.53 10.18 0.78
CA ASN A 693 2.81 9.68 1.29
C ASN A 693 3.13 8.36 0.57
N PHE A 694 3.86 8.42 -0.53
CA PHE A 694 4.17 7.25 -1.36
C PHE A 694 4.87 6.09 -0.61
N ASN A 695 5.46 6.34 0.55
CA ASN A 695 6.18 5.34 1.34
C ASN A 695 5.23 4.51 2.21
N ARG A 696 4.05 5.06 2.54
CA ARG A 696 2.99 4.36 3.27
C ARG A 696 2.36 3.31 2.35
N ARG A 697 2.23 2.06 2.83
CA ARG A 697 1.60 0.95 2.10
C ARG A 697 1.03 -0.11 3.04
N GLY A 698 -0.05 -0.76 2.62
CA GLY A 698 -0.63 -1.90 3.31
C GLY A 698 0.15 -3.20 3.08
N GLU A 699 -0.29 -4.28 3.75
CA GLU A 699 0.27 -5.63 3.60
C GLU A 699 0.23 -6.15 2.15
N GLN A 700 -0.81 -5.80 1.39
CA GLN A 700 -1.00 -6.18 -0.02
C GLN A 700 -0.44 -5.14 -1.01
N GLY A 701 0.10 -4.02 -0.51
CA GLY A 701 0.54 -2.91 -1.36
C GLY A 701 1.65 -3.29 -2.36
N ALA A 702 2.50 -4.26 -2.01
CA ALA A 702 3.56 -4.75 -2.91
C ALA A 702 2.97 -5.45 -4.14
N LEU A 703 1.96 -6.31 -3.95
CA LEU A 703 1.25 -6.97 -5.05
C LEU A 703 0.49 -5.96 -5.89
N MET A 704 -0.28 -5.05 -5.26
CA MET A 704 -1.07 -4.05 -5.98
C MET A 704 -0.21 -3.12 -6.83
N ASN A 705 0.92 -2.63 -6.32
CA ASN A 705 1.85 -1.80 -7.10
C ASN A 705 2.52 -2.57 -8.25
N SER A 706 2.66 -3.89 -8.12
CA SER A 706 3.19 -4.73 -9.21
C SER A 706 2.19 -4.94 -10.34
N LEU A 707 0.89 -4.89 -10.04
CA LEU A 707 -0.18 -5.11 -11.01
C LEU A 707 -0.67 -3.80 -11.63
N TYR A 708 -0.84 -2.75 -10.82
CA TYR A 708 -1.42 -1.48 -11.23
C TYR A 708 -0.51 -0.29 -10.95
N MET A 709 -0.26 0.51 -11.98
CA MET A 709 0.43 1.79 -11.88
C MET A 709 -0.38 2.78 -11.01
N PHE A 710 0.30 3.49 -10.13
CA PHE A 710 -0.29 4.46 -9.16
C PHE A 710 -1.28 3.88 -8.13
N ALA A 711 -1.37 2.55 -7.99
CA ALA A 711 -2.29 1.91 -7.03
C ALA A 711 -2.19 2.48 -5.61
N ASN A 712 -0.96 2.68 -5.10
CA ASN A 712 -0.74 3.25 -3.78
C ASN A 712 -1.36 4.64 -3.61
N ALA A 713 -1.24 5.51 -4.62
CA ALA A 713 -1.78 6.87 -4.58
C ALA A 713 -3.31 6.85 -4.54
N SER A 714 -3.94 6.02 -5.38
CA SER A 714 -5.40 5.84 -5.38
C SER A 714 -5.91 5.30 -4.05
N ILE A 715 -5.28 4.24 -3.51
CA ILE A 715 -5.66 3.64 -2.22
C ILE A 715 -5.55 4.66 -1.10
N GLN A 716 -4.47 5.45 -1.06
CA GLN A 716 -4.28 6.48 -0.05
C GLN A 716 -5.32 7.61 -0.15
N GLY A 717 -5.67 8.04 -1.36
CA GLY A 717 -6.75 9.00 -1.59
C GLY A 717 -8.09 8.48 -1.07
N THR A 718 -8.48 7.26 -1.47
CA THR A 718 -9.73 6.61 -1.05
C THR A 718 -9.80 6.46 0.47
N ALA A 719 -8.74 5.95 1.10
CA ALA A 719 -8.75 5.69 2.52
C ALA A 719 -8.74 6.98 3.37
N ASN A 720 -8.05 8.03 2.92
CA ASN A 720 -8.16 9.36 3.54
C ASN A 720 -9.59 9.90 3.44
N LEU A 721 -10.27 9.69 2.31
CA LEU A 721 -11.65 10.10 2.15
C LEU A 721 -12.61 9.29 3.04
N VAL A 722 -12.51 7.96 3.04
CA VAL A 722 -13.33 7.10 3.92
C VAL A 722 -13.09 7.45 5.39
N ARG A 723 -11.83 7.71 5.79
CA ARG A 723 -11.49 8.15 7.14
C ARG A 723 -12.15 9.49 7.51
N THR A 724 -12.25 10.42 6.55
CA THR A 724 -12.77 11.78 6.80
C THR A 724 -14.29 11.88 6.69
N LEU A 725 -14.91 11.07 5.83
CA LEU A 725 -16.35 11.13 5.52
C LEU A 725 -17.16 9.96 6.08
N GLY A 726 -16.53 8.84 6.44
CA GLY A 726 -17.22 7.60 6.82
C GLY A 726 -18.00 7.65 8.14
N HIS A 727 -17.89 8.73 8.92
CA HIS A 727 -18.61 8.90 10.19
C HIS A 727 -19.42 10.20 10.15
N LEU A 728 -20.74 10.10 10.06
CA LEU A 728 -21.66 11.23 10.21
C LEU A 728 -22.07 11.36 11.68
N ASN A 729 -21.90 12.54 12.28
CA ASN A 729 -22.32 12.76 13.66
C ASN A 729 -23.84 12.95 13.74
N GLY A 730 -24.41 12.63 14.91
CA GLY A 730 -25.84 12.77 15.21
C GLY A 730 -26.63 11.48 15.00
N GLU A 731 -27.68 11.34 15.79
CA GLU A 731 -28.70 10.29 15.69
C GLU A 731 -29.87 10.80 14.84
N GLY A 732 -30.55 9.91 14.11
CA GLY A 732 -31.70 10.27 13.25
C GLY A 732 -31.48 10.01 11.75
N PRO A 733 -32.49 10.33 10.91
CA PRO A 733 -32.45 10.11 9.47
C PRO A 733 -31.38 10.96 8.76
N LEU A 734 -30.92 10.50 7.59
CA LEU A 734 -29.78 11.08 6.84
C LEU A 734 -29.85 12.62 6.65
N PRO A 735 -31.01 13.24 6.31
CA PRO A 735 -31.09 14.69 6.13
C PRO A 735 -30.76 15.49 7.41
N GLU A 736 -31.11 14.96 8.58
CA GLU A 736 -30.79 15.60 9.86
C GLU A 736 -29.31 15.47 10.20
N ARG A 737 -28.71 14.32 9.89
CA ARG A 737 -27.26 14.08 10.04
C ARG A 737 -26.42 14.91 9.07
N LEU A 738 -26.97 15.29 7.91
CA LEU A 738 -26.32 16.14 6.91
C LEU A 738 -26.44 17.65 7.18
N ARG A 739 -27.13 18.08 8.25
CA ARG A 739 -27.20 19.50 8.61
C ARG A 739 -25.82 20.05 8.91
N TRP A 740 -25.54 21.28 8.44
CA TRP A 740 -24.23 21.94 8.57
C TRP A 740 -23.64 21.90 9.99
N LYS A 741 -24.48 22.02 11.03
CA LYS A 741 -24.08 21.96 12.44
C LYS A 741 -23.52 20.60 12.89
N ASN A 742 -23.92 19.50 12.24
CA ASN A 742 -23.53 18.13 12.57
C ASN A 742 -22.30 17.67 11.77
N LEU A 743 -21.90 18.42 10.74
CA LEU A 743 -20.79 18.08 9.86
C LEU A 743 -19.44 18.51 10.45
N ASN A 744 -18.44 17.63 10.33
CA ASN A 744 -17.04 17.97 10.58
C ASN A 744 -16.49 18.88 9.45
N VAL A 745 -15.32 19.50 9.66
CA VAL A 745 -14.71 20.43 8.68
C VAL A 745 -14.55 19.78 7.28
N PRO A 746 -13.99 18.57 7.14
CA PRO A 746 -13.95 17.86 5.85
C PRO A 746 -15.31 17.66 5.18
N GLN A 747 -16.35 17.28 5.93
CA GLN A 747 -17.70 17.09 5.41
C GLN A 747 -18.33 18.40 4.93
N LYS A 748 -18.08 19.51 5.63
CA LYS A 748 -18.49 20.86 5.19
C LYS A 748 -17.81 21.24 3.87
N ILE A 749 -16.52 20.95 3.73
CA ILE A 749 -15.76 21.19 2.49
C ILE A 749 -16.34 20.35 1.34
N ALA A 750 -16.63 19.07 1.58
CA ALA A 750 -17.24 18.19 0.57
C ALA A 750 -18.62 18.70 0.11
N LEU A 751 -19.50 19.09 1.04
CA LEU A 751 -20.81 19.64 0.71
C LEU A 751 -20.70 20.98 -0.04
N ALA A 752 -19.78 21.86 0.38
CA ALA A 752 -19.49 23.10 -0.32
C ALA A 752 -18.96 22.85 -1.74
N ALA A 753 -18.16 21.81 -1.96
CA ALA A 753 -17.68 21.42 -3.28
C ALA A 753 -18.81 20.93 -4.20
N VAL A 754 -19.80 20.19 -3.67
CA VAL A 754 -21.02 19.84 -4.43
C VAL A 754 -21.77 21.10 -4.87
N GLY A 755 -22.04 22.02 -3.93
CA GLY A 755 -22.72 23.28 -4.26
C GLY A 755 -21.93 24.14 -5.25
N ALA A 756 -20.61 24.23 -5.09
CA ALA A 756 -19.73 24.95 -6.01
C ALA A 756 -19.71 24.31 -7.41
N GLY A 757 -19.70 22.98 -7.50
CA GLY A 757 -19.80 22.26 -8.77
C GLY A 757 -21.11 22.57 -9.51
N TYR A 758 -22.23 22.57 -8.80
CA TYR A 758 -23.54 22.93 -9.36
C TYR A 758 -23.57 24.38 -9.86
N LEU A 759 -23.14 25.33 -9.03
CA LEU A 759 -23.13 26.76 -9.40
C LEU A 759 -22.18 27.04 -10.56
N LEU A 760 -20.99 26.44 -10.55
CA LEU A 760 -20.02 26.61 -11.63
C LEU A 760 -20.53 26.00 -12.95
N GLY A 761 -21.19 24.84 -12.90
CA GLY A 761 -21.84 24.23 -14.06
C GLY A 761 -22.90 25.15 -14.67
N SER A 762 -23.78 25.69 -13.83
CA SER A 762 -24.84 26.62 -14.25
C SER A 762 -24.26 27.91 -14.85
N LEU A 763 -23.23 28.49 -14.21
CA LEU A 763 -22.54 29.67 -14.73
C LEU A 763 -21.87 29.39 -16.08
N ASN A 764 -21.13 28.28 -16.20
CA ASN A 764 -20.51 27.88 -17.45
C ASN A 764 -21.54 27.74 -18.57
N ARG A 765 -22.64 27.03 -18.33
CA ARG A 765 -23.73 26.87 -19.30
C ARG A 765 -24.30 28.22 -19.75
N SER A 766 -24.51 29.15 -18.82
CA SER A 766 -25.08 30.47 -19.11
C SER A 766 -24.18 31.35 -20.00
N VAL A 767 -22.86 31.19 -19.93
CA VAL A 767 -21.89 32.02 -20.66
C VAL A 767 -21.22 31.30 -21.84
N ALA A 768 -21.38 29.98 -21.95
CA ALA A 768 -20.74 29.16 -22.97
C ALA A 768 -21.24 29.45 -24.40
N GLY A 769 -22.52 29.83 -24.54
CA GLY A 769 -23.21 29.91 -25.82
C GLY A 769 -23.51 28.55 -26.44
N GLU A 770 -24.16 28.56 -27.60
CA GLU A 770 -24.48 27.36 -28.38
C GLU A 770 -23.52 27.20 -29.56
N ASP A 771 -23.22 25.95 -29.92
CA ASP A 771 -22.56 25.60 -31.19
C ASP A 771 -23.59 25.56 -32.34
N ASP A 772 -23.12 25.47 -33.57
CA ASP A 772 -23.93 25.52 -34.79
C ASP A 772 -24.95 24.36 -34.91
N ASP A 773 -24.78 23.29 -34.12
CA ASP A 773 -25.72 22.18 -34.00
C ASP A 773 -26.84 22.39 -32.96
N GLY A 774 -26.83 23.53 -32.27
CA GLY A 774 -27.79 23.91 -31.23
C GLY A 774 -27.50 23.32 -29.85
N VAL A 775 -26.31 22.74 -29.64
CA VAL A 775 -25.89 22.20 -28.33
C VAL A 775 -24.97 23.19 -27.63
N ASN A 776 -25.14 23.37 -26.33
CA ASN A 776 -24.31 24.28 -25.54
C ASN A 776 -22.84 23.85 -25.53
N TRP A 777 -21.91 24.78 -25.69
CA TRP A 777 -20.47 24.47 -25.71
C TRP A 777 -19.97 23.79 -24.44
N TYR A 778 -20.58 24.05 -23.28
CA TYR A 778 -20.21 23.40 -22.02
C TYR A 778 -20.59 21.92 -21.98
N ASP A 779 -21.70 21.56 -22.62
CA ASP A 779 -22.17 20.17 -22.70
C ASP A 779 -21.23 19.34 -23.57
N LYS A 780 -20.68 19.96 -24.61
CA LYS A 780 -19.68 19.37 -25.51
C LYS A 780 -18.29 19.18 -24.90
N VAL A 781 -18.01 19.76 -23.72
CA VAL A 781 -16.74 19.48 -23.02
C VAL A 781 -16.68 18.01 -22.65
N PRO A 782 -15.61 17.27 -22.99
CA PRO A 782 -15.56 15.83 -22.74
C PRO A 782 -15.79 15.45 -21.27
N SER A 783 -16.59 14.42 -21.00
CA SER A 783 -16.96 14.00 -19.63
C SER A 783 -15.75 13.74 -18.73
N HIS A 784 -14.72 13.05 -19.25
CA HIS A 784 -13.49 12.79 -18.51
C HIS A 784 -12.71 14.05 -18.11
N VAL A 785 -12.90 15.18 -18.81
CA VAL A 785 -12.33 16.48 -18.42
C VAL A 785 -13.11 17.05 -17.24
N LYS A 786 -14.46 17.05 -17.31
CA LYS A 786 -15.36 17.51 -16.24
C LYS A 786 -15.25 16.66 -14.95
N GLU A 787 -14.96 15.36 -15.08
CA GLU A 787 -14.77 14.44 -13.95
C GLU A 787 -13.47 14.68 -13.16
N ARG A 788 -12.43 15.21 -13.81
CA ARG A 788 -11.07 15.32 -13.25
C ARG A 788 -10.63 16.76 -12.99
N ASN A 789 -11.35 17.73 -13.51
CA ASN A 789 -10.98 19.14 -13.48
C ASN A 789 -12.21 20.02 -13.20
N LEU A 790 -11.98 21.17 -12.57
CA LEU A 790 -12.91 22.29 -12.66
C LEU A 790 -12.76 22.89 -14.05
N VAL A 791 -13.86 22.96 -14.77
CA VAL A 791 -13.93 23.58 -16.10
C VAL A 791 -14.44 24.99 -15.93
N ILE A 792 -13.77 25.96 -16.55
CA ILE A 792 -14.23 27.35 -16.63
C ILE A 792 -14.20 27.76 -18.10
N MET A 793 -15.37 28.05 -18.67
CA MET A 793 -15.47 28.48 -20.06
C MET A 793 -14.76 29.82 -20.25
N LYS A 794 -13.88 29.95 -21.26
CA LYS A 794 -13.14 31.19 -21.46
C LYS A 794 -14.04 32.36 -21.87
N SER A 795 -15.20 32.08 -22.45
CA SER A 795 -16.24 33.08 -22.75
C SER A 795 -16.70 33.85 -21.51
N MET A 796 -16.58 33.28 -20.31
CA MET A 796 -16.81 33.97 -19.03
C MET A 796 -15.93 35.22 -18.87
N PHE A 797 -14.77 35.25 -19.52
CA PHE A 797 -13.80 36.35 -19.49
C PHE A 797 -13.58 36.94 -20.88
N GLY A 798 -14.55 36.82 -21.80
CA GLY A 798 -14.47 37.36 -23.16
C GLY A 798 -13.62 36.54 -24.15
N GLY A 799 -13.25 35.31 -23.79
CA GLY A 799 -12.57 34.37 -24.69
C GLY A 799 -13.50 33.74 -25.73
N LYS A 800 -12.93 32.96 -26.66
CA LYS A 800 -13.70 32.31 -27.72
C LYS A 800 -14.64 31.22 -27.17
N ALA A 801 -15.81 31.10 -27.79
CA ALA A 801 -16.75 30.01 -27.50
C ALA A 801 -16.11 28.65 -27.82
N GLY A 802 -16.41 27.62 -27.02
CA GLY A 802 -15.80 26.29 -27.13
C GLY A 802 -14.42 26.13 -26.51
N GLU A 803 -13.76 27.21 -26.07
CA GLU A 803 -12.51 27.16 -25.30
C GLU A 803 -12.75 27.19 -23.79
N TYR A 804 -11.95 26.46 -23.02
CA TYR A 804 -12.07 26.37 -21.56
C TYR A 804 -10.73 26.27 -20.84
N TRP A 805 -10.70 26.77 -19.61
CA TRP A 805 -9.66 26.44 -18.63
C TRP A 805 -10.03 25.15 -17.90
N SER A 806 -9.06 24.28 -17.68
CA SER A 806 -9.18 23.05 -16.91
C SER A 806 -8.24 23.10 -15.70
N ILE A 807 -8.81 23.16 -14.50
CA ILE A 807 -8.05 23.20 -13.24
C ILE A 807 -8.12 21.80 -12.60
N PRO A 808 -7.01 21.04 -12.55
CA PRO A 808 -7.03 19.69 -12.01
C PRO A 808 -7.50 19.62 -10.57
N LEU A 809 -8.46 18.74 -10.31
CA LEU A 809 -9.00 18.50 -8.97
C LEU A 809 -8.17 17.43 -8.23
N PRO A 810 -8.02 17.54 -6.89
CA PRO A 810 -7.44 16.50 -6.06
C PRO A 810 -8.19 15.17 -6.17
N TYR A 811 -7.45 14.08 -6.11
CA TYR A 811 -8.03 12.73 -6.09
C TYR A 811 -8.96 12.55 -4.88
N GLY A 812 -10.13 11.96 -5.10
CA GLY A 812 -11.14 11.69 -4.08
C GLY A 812 -12.10 12.86 -3.85
N TYR A 813 -11.64 14.12 -3.93
CA TYR A 813 -12.52 15.29 -3.81
C TYR A 813 -13.23 15.67 -5.12
N ASN A 814 -12.67 15.24 -6.25
CA ASN A 814 -13.28 15.44 -7.57
C ASN A 814 -14.69 14.86 -7.68
N VAL A 815 -15.00 13.80 -6.90
CA VAL A 815 -16.35 13.21 -6.86
C VAL A 815 -17.43 14.20 -6.42
N PHE A 816 -17.11 15.14 -5.51
CA PHE A 816 -18.11 16.09 -4.99
C PHE A 816 -18.46 17.14 -6.05
N PHE A 817 -17.46 17.63 -6.75
CA PHE A 817 -17.68 18.52 -7.90
C PHE A 817 -18.43 17.80 -9.02
N LEU A 818 -18.12 16.53 -9.29
CA LEU A 818 -18.83 15.71 -10.26
C LEU A 818 -20.32 15.53 -9.88
N LEU A 819 -20.61 15.26 -8.60
CA LEU A 819 -22.00 15.16 -8.10
C LEU A 819 -22.76 16.47 -8.31
N GLY A 820 -22.12 17.61 -8.00
CA GLY A 820 -22.70 18.93 -8.22
C GLY A 820 -23.00 19.21 -9.69
N HIS A 821 -22.02 18.97 -10.56
CA HIS A 821 -22.15 19.15 -12.02
C HIS A 821 -23.19 18.21 -12.62
N THR A 822 -23.24 16.96 -12.17
CA THR A 822 -24.22 15.98 -12.68
C THR A 822 -25.64 16.33 -12.23
N ALA A 823 -25.82 16.83 -11.00
CA ALA A 823 -27.11 17.34 -10.54
C ALA A 823 -27.56 18.58 -11.33
N GLU A 824 -26.61 19.46 -11.70
CA GLU A 824 -26.88 20.59 -12.60
C GLU A 824 -27.37 20.12 -13.96
N GLY A 825 -26.65 19.20 -14.60
CA GLY A 825 -27.03 18.71 -15.93
C GLY A 825 -28.37 17.98 -15.97
N VAL A 826 -28.75 17.27 -14.89
CA VAL A 826 -30.10 16.70 -14.75
C VAL A 826 -31.16 17.80 -14.62
N THR A 827 -30.88 18.83 -13.81
CA THR A 827 -31.80 19.96 -13.62
C THR A 827 -31.97 20.78 -14.89
N ALA A 828 -30.90 20.93 -15.66
CA ALA A 828 -30.87 21.65 -16.93
C ALA A 828 -31.48 20.84 -18.10
N GLY A 829 -31.81 19.56 -17.89
CA GLY A 829 -32.39 18.68 -18.90
C GLY A 829 -31.39 18.11 -19.91
N ASP A 830 -30.08 18.29 -19.70
CA ASP A 830 -29.00 17.79 -20.56
C ASP A 830 -28.59 16.33 -20.23
N LEU A 831 -28.86 15.88 -18.99
CA LEU A 831 -28.56 14.51 -18.55
C LEU A 831 -29.82 13.77 -18.10
N THR A 832 -30.06 12.58 -18.66
CA THR A 832 -31.08 11.65 -18.14
C THR A 832 -30.65 11.10 -16.78
N ALA A 833 -31.63 10.74 -15.93
CA ALA A 833 -31.35 10.18 -14.60
C ALA A 833 -30.51 8.89 -14.66
N SER A 834 -30.69 8.08 -15.71
CA SER A 834 -29.91 6.86 -15.93
C SER A 834 -28.46 7.16 -16.34
N ARG A 835 -28.22 8.12 -17.25
CA ARG A 835 -26.86 8.56 -17.61
C ARG A 835 -26.17 9.27 -16.44
N ALA A 836 -26.90 10.06 -15.67
CA ALA A 836 -26.41 10.68 -14.45
C ALA A 836 -25.95 9.62 -13.43
N ALA A 837 -26.74 8.57 -13.20
CA ALA A 837 -26.36 7.44 -12.35
C ALA A 837 -25.09 6.74 -12.90
N GLY A 838 -25.00 6.54 -14.22
CA GLY A 838 -23.81 5.99 -14.89
C GLY A 838 -22.55 6.85 -14.69
N ASN A 839 -22.66 8.17 -14.84
CA ASN A 839 -21.55 9.12 -14.63
C ASN A 839 -21.10 9.15 -13.17
N VAL A 840 -22.03 9.10 -12.21
CA VAL A 840 -21.70 9.02 -10.79
C VAL A 840 -20.99 7.70 -10.49
N VAL A 841 -21.51 6.56 -10.96
CA VAL A 841 -20.87 5.25 -10.75
C VAL A 841 -19.49 5.20 -11.42
N GLY A 842 -19.36 5.68 -12.66
CA GLY A 842 -18.10 5.76 -13.39
C GLY A 842 -17.08 6.67 -12.69
N GLY A 843 -17.51 7.83 -12.21
CA GLY A 843 -16.69 8.76 -11.45
C GLY A 843 -16.28 8.23 -10.07
N LEU A 844 -17.17 7.48 -9.39
CA LEU A 844 -16.86 6.77 -8.15
C LEU A 844 -15.82 5.68 -8.38
N LEU A 845 -16.01 4.85 -9.40
CA LEU A 845 -15.01 3.84 -9.78
C LEU A 845 -13.68 4.51 -10.15
N GLY A 846 -13.70 5.59 -10.93
CA GLY A 846 -12.48 6.30 -11.31
C GLY A 846 -11.76 7.02 -10.17
N ALA A 847 -12.51 7.50 -9.17
CA ALA A 847 -11.96 8.17 -7.99
C ALA A 847 -11.48 7.18 -6.91
N PHE A 848 -12.09 6.00 -6.82
CA PHE A 848 -11.90 5.09 -5.68
C PHE A 848 -11.33 3.71 -6.04
N SER A 849 -11.23 3.36 -7.32
CA SER A 849 -10.65 2.10 -7.76
C SER A 849 -9.12 2.16 -7.78
N PRO A 850 -8.41 1.25 -7.09
CA PRO A 850 -6.97 1.07 -7.27
C PRO A 850 -6.61 0.53 -8.67
N ILE A 851 -7.63 0.19 -9.44
CA ILE A 851 -7.59 -0.59 -10.67
C ILE A 851 -7.79 0.31 -11.92
N GLY A 852 -7.82 1.65 -11.78
CA GLY A 852 -7.88 2.60 -12.90
C GLY A 852 -9.21 3.34 -13.05
N SER A 853 -9.27 4.23 -14.05
CA SER A 853 -10.42 5.10 -14.37
C SER A 853 -10.66 5.16 -15.88
N GLU A 854 -10.42 4.06 -16.59
CA GLU A 854 -10.64 3.98 -18.03
C GLU A 854 -12.13 3.81 -18.32
N THR A 855 -12.64 4.58 -19.28
CA THR A 855 -14.03 4.54 -19.72
C THR A 855 -14.20 3.55 -20.88
N SER A 856 -15.41 3.05 -21.07
CA SER A 856 -15.81 2.17 -22.17
C SER A 856 -17.26 2.44 -22.53
N GLU A 857 -17.70 2.04 -23.73
CA GLU A 857 -19.10 2.13 -24.13
C GLU A 857 -20.02 1.26 -23.27
N THR A 858 -19.49 0.17 -22.70
CA THR A 858 -20.25 -0.76 -21.85
C THR A 858 -19.71 -0.83 -20.43
N LEU A 859 -20.59 -1.09 -19.45
CA LEU A 859 -20.19 -1.28 -18.06
C LEU A 859 -19.27 -2.50 -17.88
N SER A 860 -19.54 -3.61 -18.56
CA SER A 860 -18.70 -4.81 -18.54
C SER A 860 -17.32 -4.55 -19.15
N GLY A 861 -17.27 -3.77 -20.24
CA GLY A 861 -16.02 -3.32 -20.85
C GLY A 861 -15.20 -2.43 -19.93
N ALA A 862 -15.84 -1.47 -19.27
CA ALA A 862 -15.20 -0.63 -18.28
C ALA A 862 -14.66 -1.47 -17.11
N LEU A 863 -15.41 -2.46 -16.63
CA LEU A 863 -14.94 -3.37 -15.57
C LEU A 863 -13.74 -4.20 -16.03
N LEU A 864 -13.76 -4.76 -17.25
CA LEU A 864 -12.65 -5.56 -17.79
C LEU A 864 -11.37 -4.74 -17.98
N LYS A 865 -11.47 -3.57 -18.64
CA LYS A 865 -10.31 -2.67 -18.90
C LYS A 865 -9.66 -2.21 -17.61
N ASN A 866 -10.47 -1.88 -16.60
CA ASN A 866 -9.93 -1.51 -15.31
C ASN A 866 -9.35 -2.74 -14.62
N ALA A 867 -10.06 -3.87 -14.50
CA ALA A 867 -9.58 -5.12 -13.87
C ALA A 867 -8.28 -5.69 -14.47
N ALA A 868 -7.95 -5.35 -15.71
CA ALA A 868 -6.70 -5.78 -16.34
C ALA A 868 -5.47 -5.12 -15.67
N PRO A 869 -4.45 -5.91 -15.28
CA PRO A 869 -3.16 -5.38 -14.84
C PRO A 869 -2.60 -4.40 -15.87
N THR A 870 -1.91 -3.34 -15.43
CA THR A 870 -1.38 -2.27 -16.30
C THR A 870 -0.61 -2.82 -17.51
N ILE A 871 0.16 -3.89 -17.36
CA ILE A 871 0.88 -4.48 -18.51
C ILE A 871 -0.05 -5.12 -19.56
N LEU A 872 -1.21 -5.62 -19.14
CA LEU A 872 -2.18 -6.29 -20.01
C LEU A 872 -3.23 -5.35 -20.58
N ARG A 873 -3.35 -4.13 -20.04
CA ARG A 873 -4.34 -3.14 -20.49
C ARG A 873 -4.28 -2.83 -21.98
N PRO A 874 -3.11 -2.66 -22.62
CA PRO A 874 -3.09 -2.36 -24.05
C PRO A 874 -3.73 -3.46 -24.89
N PHE A 875 -3.65 -4.72 -24.46
CA PHE A 875 -4.33 -5.83 -25.14
C PHE A 875 -5.85 -5.73 -24.99
N ALA A 876 -6.36 -5.45 -23.79
CA ALA A 876 -7.78 -5.22 -23.57
C ALA A 876 -8.27 -4.02 -24.39
N ASN A 877 -7.51 -2.93 -24.39
CA ASN A 877 -7.84 -1.71 -25.11
C ASN A 877 -7.85 -1.92 -26.63
N ILE A 878 -6.87 -2.65 -27.19
CA ILE A 878 -6.85 -3.01 -28.62
C ILE A 878 -7.97 -4.00 -28.95
N ALA A 879 -8.20 -5.03 -28.14
CA ALA A 879 -9.26 -6.01 -28.39
C ALA A 879 -10.66 -5.38 -28.37
N MET A 880 -10.85 -4.35 -27.54
CA MET A 880 -12.08 -3.57 -27.47
C MET A 880 -12.07 -2.37 -28.44
N ASN A 881 -10.99 -2.17 -29.18
CA ASN A 881 -10.72 -0.99 -30.02
C ASN A 881 -10.99 0.35 -29.31
N GLU A 882 -10.73 0.46 -28.02
CA GLU A 882 -11.03 1.65 -27.22
C GLU A 882 -9.81 2.10 -26.41
N ASN A 883 -9.43 3.37 -26.55
CA ASN A 883 -8.38 3.96 -25.73
C ASN A 883 -8.89 4.27 -24.30
N PHE A 884 -8.07 4.93 -23.48
CA PHE A 884 -8.40 5.25 -22.09
C PHE A 884 -9.65 6.15 -21.92
N MET A 885 -10.00 6.91 -22.97
CA MET A 885 -11.17 7.80 -23.03
C MET A 885 -12.40 7.12 -23.65
N GLY A 886 -12.28 5.85 -24.06
CA GLY A 886 -13.33 5.14 -24.80
C GLY A 886 -13.36 5.49 -26.29
N SER A 887 -12.40 6.26 -26.82
CA SER A 887 -12.36 6.58 -28.26
C SER A 887 -11.65 5.49 -29.06
N GLN A 888 -12.07 5.30 -30.31
CA GLN A 888 -11.51 4.27 -31.20
C GLN A 888 -9.98 4.38 -31.37
N ILE A 889 -9.27 3.27 -31.19
CA ILE A 889 -7.81 3.20 -31.38
C ILE A 889 -7.48 3.16 -32.88
N TYR A 890 -8.05 2.21 -33.59
CA TYR A 890 -7.86 2.00 -35.02
C TYR A 890 -9.19 2.12 -35.77
N GLN A 891 -9.10 2.29 -37.09
CA GLN A 891 -10.28 2.31 -37.95
C GLN A 891 -10.70 0.89 -38.26
N GLU A 892 -12.01 0.64 -38.21
CA GLU A 892 -12.58 -0.62 -38.66
C GLU A 892 -12.92 -0.57 -40.15
N ASN A 893 -12.97 -1.75 -40.77
CA ASN A 893 -13.49 -1.87 -42.11
C ASN A 893 -14.95 -1.39 -42.15
N MET A 894 -15.30 -0.64 -43.20
CA MET A 894 -16.69 -0.24 -43.41
C MET A 894 -17.56 -1.50 -43.54
N PRO A 895 -18.81 -1.50 -43.04
CA PRO A 895 -19.70 -2.67 -43.13
C PRO A 895 -20.06 -3.08 -44.56
N PHE A 896 -19.71 -2.25 -45.55
CA PHE A 896 -20.04 -2.43 -46.96
C PHE A 896 -18.78 -2.23 -47.82
N GLY A 897 -18.56 -3.13 -48.78
CA GLY A 897 -17.40 -3.13 -49.68
C GLY A 897 -16.41 -4.26 -49.38
N THR A 898 -15.37 -4.39 -50.20
CA THR A 898 -14.31 -5.39 -49.98
C THR A 898 -13.46 -4.97 -48.77
N PRO A 899 -13.35 -5.82 -47.74
CA PRO A 899 -12.54 -5.51 -46.56
C PRO A 899 -11.07 -5.38 -46.96
N LYS A 900 -10.42 -4.37 -46.43
CA LYS A 900 -8.97 -4.17 -46.57
C LYS A 900 -8.23 -4.92 -45.46
N PRO A 901 -6.99 -5.37 -45.71
CA PRO A 901 -6.11 -5.84 -44.65
C PRO A 901 -5.91 -4.76 -43.58
N ASP A 902 -5.73 -5.16 -42.32
CA ASP A 902 -5.59 -4.28 -41.17
C ASP A 902 -4.40 -3.32 -41.32
N SER A 903 -3.30 -3.80 -41.90
CA SER A 903 -2.13 -3.00 -42.27
C SER A 903 -2.44 -1.81 -43.20
N GLN A 904 -3.56 -1.85 -43.93
CA GLN A 904 -4.03 -0.80 -44.85
C GLN A 904 -5.10 0.12 -44.24
N LEU A 905 -5.52 -0.12 -42.99
CA LEU A 905 -6.50 0.71 -42.27
C LEU A 905 -5.87 1.91 -41.54
N GLY A 906 -4.62 2.24 -41.86
CA GLY A 906 -3.91 3.38 -41.31
C GLY A 906 -4.62 4.72 -41.57
N ARG A 907 -4.95 5.43 -40.50
CA ARG A 907 -5.34 6.85 -40.53
C ARG A 907 -4.26 7.65 -41.22
N ARG A 908 -4.67 8.70 -41.92
CA ARG A 908 -3.74 9.61 -42.58
C ARG A 908 -2.69 10.17 -41.62
N SER A 909 -3.12 10.61 -40.44
CA SER A 909 -2.30 11.20 -39.39
C SER A 909 -1.32 10.20 -38.74
N THR A 910 -1.44 8.91 -39.02
CA THR A 910 -0.51 7.92 -38.49
C THR A 910 0.83 8.01 -39.22
N PRO A 911 1.96 8.16 -38.50
CA PRO A 911 3.26 8.30 -39.13
C PRO A 911 3.61 7.15 -40.07
N GLU A 912 4.29 7.48 -41.17
CA GLU A 912 4.55 6.55 -42.27
C GLU A 912 5.39 5.33 -41.85
N ALA A 913 6.26 5.51 -40.86
CA ALA A 913 7.04 4.42 -40.28
C ALA A 913 6.14 3.28 -39.74
N TYR A 914 5.01 3.61 -39.11
CA TYR A 914 4.09 2.59 -38.60
C TYR A 914 3.32 1.91 -39.73
N LYS A 915 2.87 2.67 -40.74
CA LYS A 915 2.18 2.13 -41.92
C LYS A 915 3.08 1.19 -42.72
N SER A 916 4.32 1.61 -42.93
CA SER A 916 5.36 0.83 -43.60
C SER A 916 5.68 -0.45 -42.83
N PHE A 917 5.83 -0.37 -41.51
CA PHE A 917 6.12 -1.54 -40.68
C PHE A 917 4.95 -2.53 -40.60
N ALA A 918 3.72 -2.04 -40.47
CA ALA A 918 2.50 -2.87 -40.52
C ALA A 918 2.37 -3.59 -41.87
N SER A 919 2.56 -2.86 -42.97
CA SER A 919 2.53 -3.41 -44.34
C SER A 919 3.64 -4.45 -44.54
N TRP A 920 4.84 -4.20 -43.99
CA TRP A 920 5.94 -5.15 -44.00
C TRP A 920 5.62 -6.42 -43.22
N LEU A 921 5.06 -6.33 -42.01
CA LEU A 921 4.67 -7.50 -41.21
C LEU A 921 3.61 -8.36 -41.92
N ASN A 922 2.62 -7.70 -42.52
CA ASN A 922 1.60 -8.36 -43.32
C ASN A 922 2.20 -9.08 -44.53
N ALA A 923 3.06 -8.40 -45.30
CA ALA A 923 3.74 -9.00 -46.45
C ALA A 923 4.69 -10.15 -46.05
N PHE A 924 5.48 -9.96 -44.99
CA PHE A 924 6.42 -10.96 -44.47
C PHE A 924 5.71 -12.23 -44.00
N SER A 925 4.49 -12.09 -43.45
CA SER A 925 3.66 -13.21 -43.00
C SER A 925 2.80 -13.84 -44.12
N GLY A 926 3.07 -13.52 -45.39
CA GLY A 926 2.42 -14.11 -46.57
C GLY A 926 1.27 -13.30 -47.16
N GLY A 927 0.96 -12.14 -46.57
CA GLY A 927 -0.08 -11.21 -47.02
C GLY A 927 0.34 -10.32 -48.19
N SER A 928 -0.49 -9.32 -48.49
CA SER A 928 -0.22 -8.26 -49.47
C SER A 928 -1.05 -7.02 -49.14
N GLN A 929 -0.92 -5.94 -49.91
CA GLN A 929 -1.79 -4.75 -49.80
C GLN A 929 -3.30 -5.05 -50.02
N TYR A 930 -3.65 -6.24 -50.51
CA TYR A 930 -5.03 -6.65 -50.78
C TYR A 930 -5.49 -7.85 -49.95
N ARG A 931 -4.59 -8.59 -49.27
CA ARG A 931 -4.92 -9.77 -48.47
C ARG A 931 -4.14 -9.80 -47.16
N SER A 932 -4.77 -10.24 -46.09
CA SER A 932 -4.10 -10.43 -44.80
C SER A 932 -3.20 -11.67 -44.83
N GLY A 933 -2.02 -11.56 -44.23
CA GLY A 933 -1.09 -12.64 -43.94
C GLY A 933 -1.35 -13.24 -42.56
N ALA A 934 -0.47 -14.13 -42.10
CA ALA A 934 -0.62 -14.75 -40.77
C ALA A 934 -0.48 -13.74 -39.61
N VAL A 935 0.16 -12.59 -39.87
CA VAL A 935 0.30 -11.47 -38.94
C VAL A 935 -0.06 -10.19 -39.68
N ASP A 936 -1.28 -9.71 -39.49
CA ASP A 936 -1.78 -8.44 -40.05
C ASP A 936 -2.28 -7.58 -38.88
N ILE A 937 -1.71 -6.39 -38.73
CA ILE A 937 -1.98 -5.49 -37.61
C ILE A 937 -2.16 -4.06 -38.11
N THR A 938 -3.04 -3.30 -37.47
CA THR A 938 -3.27 -1.91 -37.86
C THR A 938 -2.07 -1.02 -37.49
N PRO A 939 -1.69 -0.04 -38.34
CA PRO A 939 -0.64 0.93 -38.01
C PRO A 939 -0.89 1.67 -36.68
N GLU A 940 -2.16 1.93 -36.35
CA GLU A 940 -2.60 2.58 -35.12
C GLU A 940 -2.36 1.71 -33.89
N SER A 941 -2.50 0.38 -33.99
CA SER A 941 -2.21 -0.53 -32.89
C SER A 941 -0.73 -0.47 -32.51
N LEU A 942 0.17 -0.41 -33.50
CA LEU A 942 1.61 -0.22 -33.29
C LEU A 942 1.91 1.14 -32.64
N LYS A 943 1.32 2.21 -33.17
CA LYS A 943 1.45 3.55 -32.61
C LYS A 943 0.96 3.57 -31.16
N TYR A 944 -0.18 2.95 -30.87
CA TYR A 944 -0.77 2.88 -29.54
C TYR A 944 0.14 2.18 -28.53
N TRP A 945 0.77 1.06 -28.92
CA TRP A 945 1.77 0.38 -28.09
C TRP A 945 2.97 1.27 -27.76
N VAL A 946 3.50 1.98 -28.76
CA VAL A 946 4.63 2.89 -28.57
C VAL A 946 4.23 4.07 -27.68
N ASP A 947 3.05 4.66 -27.90
CA ASP A 947 2.51 5.76 -27.07
C ASP A 947 2.28 5.29 -25.63
N TYR A 948 1.84 4.05 -25.43
CA TYR A 948 1.64 3.47 -24.10
C TYR A 948 2.96 3.30 -23.33
N ILE A 949 3.97 2.71 -23.99
CA ILE A 949 5.29 2.44 -23.39
C ILE A 949 6.08 3.73 -23.16
N SER A 950 6.02 4.68 -24.10
CA SER A 950 6.70 5.98 -23.97
C SER A 950 5.96 6.96 -23.06
N GLY A 951 4.66 6.73 -22.81
CA GLY A 951 3.85 7.40 -21.81
C GLY A 951 3.73 8.92 -22.01
N GLY A 952 3.79 9.66 -20.90
CA GLY A 952 3.74 11.13 -20.92
C GLY A 952 4.97 11.76 -21.57
N THR A 953 6.12 11.11 -21.49
CA THR A 953 7.39 11.59 -22.05
C THR A 953 7.35 11.61 -23.58
N GLY A 954 6.93 10.50 -24.21
CA GLY A 954 6.78 10.43 -25.66
C GLY A 954 5.80 11.49 -26.20
N ARG A 955 4.67 11.66 -25.50
CA ARG A 955 3.68 12.71 -25.83
C ARG A 955 4.26 14.12 -25.71
N PHE A 956 5.04 14.41 -24.68
CA PHE A 956 5.69 15.71 -24.52
C PHE A 956 6.72 15.98 -25.64
N ILE A 957 7.54 14.98 -26.00
CA ILE A 957 8.52 15.10 -27.10
C ILE A 957 7.78 15.35 -28.41
N SER A 958 6.75 14.55 -28.73
CA SER A 958 5.94 14.74 -29.95
C SER A 958 5.34 16.15 -29.98
N LYS A 959 4.68 16.57 -28.90
CA LYS A 959 4.02 17.88 -28.80
C LYS A 959 5.01 19.04 -28.92
N THR A 960 6.21 18.91 -28.35
CA THR A 960 7.27 19.93 -28.44
C THR A 960 7.84 20.01 -29.86
N THR A 961 8.08 18.87 -30.50
CA THR A 961 8.54 18.82 -31.90
C THR A 961 7.48 19.39 -32.84
N ASP A 962 6.21 19.01 -32.66
CA ASP A 962 5.09 19.51 -33.45
C ASP A 962 4.93 21.03 -33.29
N ALA A 963 5.01 21.54 -32.06
CA ALA A 963 4.97 22.97 -31.77
C ALA A 963 6.16 23.71 -32.41
N ALA A 964 7.38 23.16 -32.33
CA ALA A 964 8.57 23.75 -32.96
C ALA A 964 8.45 23.78 -34.49
N VAL A 965 8.02 22.68 -35.11
CA VAL A 965 7.79 22.62 -36.56
C VAL A 965 6.75 23.65 -36.98
N LYS A 966 5.62 23.75 -36.26
CA LYS A 966 4.59 24.75 -36.55
C LYS A 966 5.11 26.17 -36.40
N SER A 967 5.82 26.48 -35.31
CA SER A 967 6.40 27.79 -35.07
C SER A 967 7.41 28.19 -36.15
N LEU A 968 8.31 27.28 -36.55
CA LEU A 968 9.31 27.52 -37.60
C LEU A 968 8.68 27.77 -38.98
N ASN A 969 7.49 27.21 -39.21
CA ASN A 969 6.74 27.37 -40.44
C ASN A 969 5.65 28.46 -40.36
N GLY A 970 5.60 29.25 -39.28
CA GLY A 970 4.60 30.31 -39.11
C GLY A 970 3.14 29.81 -39.00
N ILE A 971 2.95 28.57 -38.56
CA ILE A 971 1.64 27.95 -38.37
C ILE A 971 1.16 28.21 -36.93
N ASP A 972 -0.06 28.73 -36.78
CA ASP A 972 -0.69 28.91 -35.47
C ASP A 972 -0.76 27.61 -34.68
N ILE A 973 -0.38 27.68 -33.40
CA ILE A 973 -0.39 26.55 -32.47
C ILE A 973 -1.58 26.71 -31.53
N PRO A 974 -2.60 25.84 -31.58
CA PRO A 974 -3.68 25.85 -30.60
C PRO A 974 -3.14 25.70 -29.18
N GLU A 975 -3.72 26.39 -28.20
CA GLU A 975 -3.21 26.40 -26.81
C GLU A 975 -3.11 25.00 -26.19
N GLN A 976 -4.03 24.09 -26.54
CA GLN A 976 -3.99 22.68 -26.12
C GLN A 976 -2.76 21.91 -26.64
N GLN A 977 -2.15 22.38 -27.74
CA GLN A 977 -0.94 21.84 -28.36
C GLN A 977 0.33 22.53 -27.86
N VAL A 978 0.22 23.62 -27.09
CA VAL A 978 1.37 24.26 -26.45
C VAL A 978 1.80 23.44 -25.23
N PRO A 979 3.09 23.01 -25.13
CA PRO A 979 3.58 22.30 -23.96
C PRO A 979 3.28 23.05 -22.66
N PHE A 980 2.92 22.32 -21.60
CA PHE A 980 2.47 22.85 -20.29
C PHE A 980 1.10 23.56 -20.32
N LEU A 981 0.89 24.53 -21.20
CA LEU A 981 -0.38 25.29 -21.30
C LEU A 981 -1.56 24.37 -21.62
N GLY A 982 -1.35 23.40 -22.51
CA GLY A 982 -2.39 22.41 -22.84
C GLY A 982 -2.76 21.43 -21.72
N LYS A 983 -2.16 21.54 -20.52
CA LYS A 983 -2.67 20.85 -19.31
C LYS A 983 -3.74 21.61 -18.56
N ILE A 984 -3.84 22.92 -18.81
CA ILE A 984 -4.77 23.81 -18.11
C ILE A 984 -5.70 24.55 -19.07
N SER A 985 -5.47 24.44 -20.38
CA SER A 985 -6.28 25.07 -21.43
C SER A 985 -6.71 23.99 -22.43
N GLY A 986 -7.97 24.01 -22.84
CA GLY A 986 -8.55 23.07 -23.77
C GLY A 986 -9.58 23.70 -24.70
N GLU A 987 -9.92 22.97 -25.75
CA GLU A 987 -10.91 23.35 -26.76
C GLU A 987 -11.79 22.13 -27.05
N VAL A 988 -13.08 22.35 -27.29
CA VAL A 988 -14.01 21.31 -27.74
C VAL A 988 -13.61 20.89 -29.15
N MET A 989 -13.26 19.62 -29.31
CA MET A 989 -12.81 19.10 -30.60
C MET A 989 -14.01 18.59 -31.43
N PRO A 990 -14.04 18.83 -32.75
CA PRO A 990 -15.17 18.44 -33.62
C PRO A 990 -15.31 16.93 -33.84
N TYR A 991 -14.36 16.11 -33.36
CA TYR A 991 -14.40 14.65 -33.52
C TYR A 991 -15.59 14.00 -32.83
N ALA A 992 -16.03 14.53 -31.67
CA ALA A 992 -17.19 13.99 -30.97
C ALA A 992 -18.47 14.18 -31.80
N ASP A 993 -18.65 15.35 -32.40
CA ASP A 993 -19.79 15.64 -33.29
C ASP A 993 -19.76 14.76 -34.55
N GLN A 994 -18.56 14.50 -35.09
CA GLN A 994 -18.37 13.60 -36.23
C GLN A 994 -18.75 12.15 -35.90
N GLN A 995 -18.31 11.63 -34.74
CA GLN A 995 -18.65 10.29 -34.31
C GLN A 995 -20.16 10.18 -34.09
N LYS A 996 -20.74 11.12 -33.35
CA LYS A 996 -22.19 11.18 -33.09
C LYS A 996 -23.00 11.22 -34.38
N MET A 997 -22.53 11.98 -35.39
CA MET A 997 -23.13 12.00 -36.72
C MET A 997 -23.08 10.60 -37.38
N TYR A 998 -21.96 9.89 -37.30
CA TYR A 998 -21.83 8.55 -37.87
C TYR A 998 -22.72 7.51 -37.17
N ASP A 999 -22.83 7.57 -35.85
CA ASP A 999 -23.70 6.68 -35.08
C ASP A 999 -25.16 6.89 -35.48
N ARG A 1000 -25.59 8.16 -35.56
CA ARG A 1000 -26.92 8.56 -36.06
C ARG A 1000 -27.17 8.15 -37.50
N MET A 1001 -26.18 8.26 -38.38
CA MET A 1001 -26.29 7.79 -39.76
C MET A 1001 -26.44 6.27 -39.82
N THR A 1002 -25.76 5.53 -38.94
CA THR A 1002 -25.88 4.07 -38.84
C THR A 1002 -27.27 3.68 -38.39
N GLU A 1003 -27.78 4.35 -37.36
CA GLU A 1003 -29.15 4.16 -36.89
C GLU A 1003 -30.18 4.46 -38.00
N VAL A 1004 -30.10 5.62 -38.65
CA VAL A 1004 -30.98 5.97 -39.79
C VAL A 1004 -30.94 4.91 -40.88
N ALA A 1005 -29.75 4.36 -41.17
CA ALA A 1005 -29.60 3.29 -42.15
C ALA A 1005 -30.24 1.97 -41.70
N GLN A 1006 -30.16 1.62 -40.41
CA GLN A 1006 -30.80 0.43 -39.83
C GLN A 1006 -32.33 0.51 -39.95
N TYR A 1007 -32.93 1.63 -39.52
CA TYR A 1007 -34.37 1.85 -39.64
C TYR A 1007 -34.84 1.83 -41.11
N HIS A 1008 -34.02 2.36 -42.02
CA HIS A 1008 -34.35 2.32 -43.45
C HIS A 1008 -34.21 0.92 -44.06
N ALA A 1009 -33.31 0.08 -43.54
CA ALA A 1009 -33.19 -1.32 -43.93
C ALA A 1009 -34.37 -2.15 -43.40
N GLU A 1010 -34.76 -1.95 -42.15
CA GLU A 1010 -35.93 -2.57 -41.53
C GLU A 1010 -37.22 -2.21 -42.28
N LEU A 1011 -37.39 -0.93 -42.64
CA LEU A 1011 -38.52 -0.46 -43.45
C LEU A 1011 -38.65 -1.23 -44.79
N LYS A 1012 -37.53 -1.64 -45.40
CA LYS A 1012 -37.55 -2.40 -46.67
C LYS A 1012 -37.99 -3.85 -46.48
N SER A 1013 -37.85 -4.42 -45.28
CA SER A 1013 -38.33 -5.76 -44.96
C SER A 1013 -39.81 -5.82 -44.57
N LEU A 1014 -40.42 -4.70 -44.20
CA LEU A 1014 -41.81 -4.62 -43.77
C LEU A 1014 -42.78 -4.46 -44.96
N THR A 1015 -43.99 -5.00 -44.85
CA THR A 1015 -45.05 -4.89 -45.86
C THR A 1015 -46.42 -4.59 -45.23
N GLY A 1016 -47.40 -4.15 -46.04
CA GLY A 1016 -48.78 -3.94 -45.57
C GLY A 1016 -48.92 -2.92 -44.43
N ALA A 1017 -49.82 -3.21 -43.49
CA ALA A 1017 -50.17 -2.32 -42.37
C ALA A 1017 -49.00 -2.09 -41.40
N GLU A 1018 -48.14 -3.09 -41.18
CA GLU A 1018 -46.95 -3.00 -40.32
C GLU A 1018 -45.96 -1.97 -40.87
N ARG A 1019 -45.79 -1.93 -42.20
CA ARG A 1019 -44.94 -0.92 -42.84
C ARG A 1019 -45.46 0.50 -42.62
N THR A 1020 -46.77 0.72 -42.73
CA THR A 1020 -47.36 2.04 -42.53
C THR A 1020 -47.22 2.49 -41.07
N ALA A 1021 -47.53 1.61 -40.11
CA ALA A 1021 -47.34 1.89 -38.69
C ALA A 1021 -45.88 2.21 -38.34
N PHE A 1022 -44.93 1.45 -38.89
CA PHE A 1022 -43.50 1.69 -38.68
C PHE A 1022 -43.04 3.03 -39.27
N ILE A 1023 -43.58 3.44 -40.43
CA ILE A 1023 -43.30 4.76 -41.02
C ILE A 1023 -43.82 5.86 -40.09
N ASP A 1024 -45.06 5.75 -39.61
CA ASP A 1024 -45.68 6.77 -38.77
C ASP A 1024 -44.94 6.92 -37.44
N GLU A 1025 -44.54 5.81 -36.81
CA GLU A 1025 -43.79 5.79 -35.56
C GLU A 1025 -42.36 6.33 -35.72
N ASN A 1026 -41.70 6.05 -36.85
CA ASN A 1026 -40.28 6.36 -37.06
C ASN A 1026 -40.01 7.45 -38.12
N ASN A 1027 -41.02 8.24 -38.48
CA ASN A 1027 -40.97 9.23 -39.56
C ASN A 1027 -39.78 10.21 -39.41
N GLY A 1028 -39.52 10.64 -38.17
CA GLY A 1028 -38.38 11.51 -37.84
C GLY A 1028 -37.05 10.94 -38.35
N LYS A 1029 -36.75 9.67 -38.01
CA LYS A 1029 -35.52 8.97 -38.40
C LYS A 1029 -35.51 8.66 -39.90
N LEU A 1030 -36.62 8.21 -40.46
CA LEU A 1030 -36.72 7.83 -41.87
C LEU A 1030 -36.55 9.03 -42.81
N SER A 1031 -37.05 10.21 -42.44
CA SER A 1031 -36.91 11.45 -43.20
C SER A 1031 -35.46 11.98 -43.27
N MET A 1032 -34.56 11.45 -42.45
CA MET A 1032 -33.13 11.83 -42.44
C MET A 1032 -32.31 11.16 -43.53
N ASN A 1033 -32.83 10.11 -44.19
CA ASN A 1033 -32.06 9.33 -45.17
C ASN A 1033 -31.54 10.20 -46.34
N GLY A 1034 -32.36 11.14 -46.85
CA GLY A 1034 -31.92 12.07 -47.91
C GLY A 1034 -30.76 12.96 -47.47
N LEU A 1035 -30.87 13.56 -46.28
CA LEU A 1035 -29.82 14.41 -45.71
C LEU A 1035 -28.56 13.62 -45.36
N MET A 1036 -28.70 12.37 -44.93
CA MET A 1036 -27.57 11.45 -44.71
C MET A 1036 -26.76 11.25 -45.98
N GLN A 1037 -27.42 10.95 -47.12
CA GLN A 1037 -26.72 10.71 -48.38
C GLN A 1037 -26.04 11.99 -48.91
N ASP A 1038 -26.70 13.14 -48.81
CA ASP A 1038 -26.13 14.44 -49.17
C ASP A 1038 -24.88 14.75 -48.33
N THR A 1039 -24.99 14.60 -47.02
CA THR A 1039 -23.88 14.85 -46.07
C THR A 1039 -22.71 13.90 -46.33
N ARG A 1040 -22.96 12.61 -46.60
CA ARG A 1040 -21.92 11.64 -46.97
C ARG A 1040 -21.19 12.04 -48.24
N LYS A 1041 -21.92 12.46 -49.27
CA LYS A 1041 -21.35 12.92 -50.54
C LYS A 1041 -20.50 14.18 -50.31
N ARG A 1042 -21.04 15.18 -49.60
CA ARG A 1042 -20.33 16.42 -49.29
C ARG A 1042 -19.04 16.17 -48.51
N LEU A 1043 -19.08 15.34 -47.46
CA LEU A 1043 -17.89 14.98 -46.68
C LEU A 1043 -16.87 14.21 -47.51
N LYS A 1044 -17.30 13.35 -48.43
CA LYS A 1044 -16.40 12.64 -49.36
C LYS A 1044 -15.67 13.62 -50.28
N ASP A 1045 -16.38 14.60 -50.82
CA ASP A 1045 -15.80 15.60 -51.73
C ASP A 1045 -14.84 16.55 -50.99
N LEU A 1046 -15.22 17.01 -49.79
CA LEU A 1046 -14.36 17.82 -48.93
C LEU A 1046 -13.09 17.06 -48.52
N ARG A 1047 -13.19 15.75 -48.21
CA ARG A 1047 -12.02 14.92 -47.93
C ARG A 1047 -11.09 14.82 -49.14
N LYS A 1048 -11.62 14.61 -50.35
CA LYS A 1048 -10.81 14.61 -51.57
C LYS A 1048 -10.09 15.95 -51.77
N GLN A 1049 -10.78 17.07 -51.56
CA GLN A 1049 -10.19 18.41 -51.66
C GLN A 1049 -9.06 18.60 -50.65
N ARG A 1050 -9.29 18.25 -49.39
CA ARG A 1050 -8.27 18.25 -48.34
C ARG A 1050 -7.08 17.37 -48.74
N ASP A 1051 -7.35 16.17 -49.25
CA ASP A 1051 -6.32 15.20 -49.60
C ASP A 1051 -5.43 15.71 -50.75
N ALA A 1052 -6.02 16.40 -51.73
CA ALA A 1052 -5.29 17.06 -52.80
C ALA A 1052 -4.39 18.20 -52.29
N ILE A 1053 -4.87 19.04 -51.36
CA ILE A 1053 -4.07 20.15 -50.78
C ILE A 1053 -2.79 19.63 -50.12
N TYR A 1054 -2.88 18.53 -49.37
CA TYR A 1054 -1.73 17.92 -48.72
C TYR A 1054 -0.78 17.19 -49.68
N ALA A 1055 -1.27 16.70 -50.81
CA ALA A 1055 -0.47 16.05 -51.83
C ALA A 1055 0.25 17.05 -52.74
N ASP A 1056 -0.15 18.32 -52.69
CA ASP A 1056 0.42 19.40 -53.47
C ASP A 1056 1.77 19.85 -52.87
N SER A 1057 2.85 19.37 -53.47
CA SER A 1057 4.23 19.73 -53.10
C SER A 1057 4.62 21.16 -53.46
N THR A 1058 3.78 21.91 -54.18
CA THR A 1058 4.02 23.31 -54.52
C THR A 1058 3.59 24.29 -53.42
N LEU A 1059 2.75 23.84 -52.49
CA LEU A 1059 2.29 24.64 -51.35
C LEU A 1059 3.27 24.55 -50.18
N SER A 1060 3.57 25.69 -49.55
CA SER A 1060 4.27 25.70 -48.26
C SER A 1060 3.40 25.08 -47.16
N LEU A 1061 4.03 24.58 -46.09
CA LEU A 1061 3.31 24.00 -44.95
C LEU A 1061 2.30 24.96 -44.32
N ALA A 1062 2.58 26.27 -44.31
CA ALA A 1062 1.67 27.31 -43.83
C ALA A 1062 0.42 27.44 -44.72
N GLN A 1063 0.62 27.46 -46.04
CA GLN A 1063 -0.47 27.53 -47.01
C GLN A 1063 -1.33 26.27 -46.97
N GLN A 1064 -0.70 25.08 -46.92
CA GLN A 1064 -1.40 23.81 -46.74
C GLN A 1064 -2.24 23.84 -45.46
N ALA A 1065 -1.67 24.26 -44.33
CA ALA A 1065 -2.39 24.33 -43.06
C ALA A 1065 -3.59 25.29 -43.11
N ALA A 1066 -3.44 26.48 -43.71
CA ALA A 1066 -4.53 27.45 -43.84
C ALA A 1066 -5.67 26.94 -44.74
N MET A 1067 -5.35 26.34 -45.88
CA MET A 1067 -6.33 25.79 -46.82
C MET A 1067 -7.01 24.53 -46.25
N VAL A 1068 -6.28 23.69 -45.52
CA VAL A 1068 -6.87 22.55 -44.82
C VAL A 1068 -7.83 23.03 -43.74
N LYS A 1069 -7.47 24.06 -42.97
CA LYS A 1069 -8.32 24.63 -41.92
C LYS A 1069 -9.66 25.14 -42.46
N SER A 1070 -9.70 25.72 -43.66
CA SER A 1070 -10.97 26.10 -44.30
C SER A 1070 -11.80 24.88 -44.69
N VAL A 1071 -11.18 23.84 -45.26
CA VAL A 1071 -11.90 22.60 -45.60
C VAL A 1071 -12.43 21.88 -44.36
N GLU A 1072 -11.66 21.86 -43.27
CA GLU A 1072 -12.09 21.29 -41.98
C GLU A 1072 -13.26 22.06 -41.37
N ARG A 1073 -13.31 23.39 -41.54
CA ARG A 1073 -14.47 24.21 -41.16
C ARG A 1073 -15.71 23.82 -41.94
N ASP A 1074 -15.60 23.67 -43.26
CA ASP A 1074 -16.72 23.23 -44.10
C ASP A 1074 -17.19 21.81 -43.75
N MET A 1075 -16.25 20.93 -43.39
CA MET A 1075 -16.58 19.60 -42.89
C MET A 1075 -17.34 19.67 -41.56
N LYS A 1076 -16.94 20.54 -40.63
CA LYS A 1076 -17.66 20.77 -39.38
C LYS A 1076 -19.08 21.27 -39.65
N VAL A 1077 -19.26 22.27 -40.52
CA VAL A 1077 -20.59 22.79 -40.89
C VAL A 1077 -21.50 21.68 -41.44
N ALA A 1078 -20.97 20.76 -42.26
CA ALA A 1078 -21.75 19.64 -42.78
C ALA A 1078 -22.17 18.66 -41.66
N VAL A 1079 -21.28 18.40 -40.71
CA VAL A 1079 -21.53 17.54 -39.53
C VAL A 1079 -22.59 18.18 -38.62
N ASP A 1080 -22.42 19.45 -38.28
CA ASP A 1080 -23.31 20.19 -37.39
C ASP A 1080 -24.71 20.33 -38.00
N ARG A 1081 -24.79 20.59 -39.31
CA ARG A 1081 -26.07 20.61 -40.03
C ARG A 1081 -26.82 19.28 -39.91
N PHE A 1082 -26.13 18.16 -40.11
CA PHE A 1082 -26.75 16.84 -39.96
C PHE A 1082 -27.21 16.61 -38.52
N ASN A 1083 -26.35 16.87 -37.54
CA ASN A 1083 -26.66 16.68 -36.12
C ASN A 1083 -27.81 17.57 -35.64
N ARG A 1084 -27.88 18.82 -36.10
CA ARG A 1084 -28.96 19.76 -35.79
C ARG A 1084 -30.30 19.28 -36.33
N GLU A 1085 -30.34 18.90 -37.61
CA GLU A 1085 -31.57 18.43 -38.24
C GLU A 1085 -32.03 17.10 -37.63
N TYR A 1086 -31.09 16.23 -37.26
CA TYR A 1086 -31.40 15.03 -36.49
C TYR A 1086 -32.07 15.39 -35.16
N ASN A 1087 -31.47 16.30 -34.37
CA ASN A 1087 -32.02 16.75 -33.07
C ASN A 1087 -33.45 17.32 -33.22
N LYS A 1088 -33.72 18.09 -34.29
CA LYS A 1088 -35.04 18.67 -34.54
C LYS A 1088 -36.11 17.62 -34.90
N LYS A 1089 -35.74 16.61 -35.69
CA LYS A 1089 -36.70 15.66 -36.26
C LYS A 1089 -36.90 14.40 -35.42
N VAL A 1090 -35.88 14.00 -34.67
CA VAL A 1090 -35.88 12.78 -33.86
C VAL A 1090 -35.98 13.11 -32.36
N GLY A 1091 -35.60 14.32 -31.96
CA GLY A 1091 -35.47 14.72 -30.56
C GLY A 1091 -34.03 14.70 -30.08
N VAL A 1092 -33.79 15.30 -28.91
CA VAL A 1092 -32.50 15.24 -28.20
C VAL A 1092 -32.58 14.09 -27.19
N GLU A 1093 -31.64 13.15 -27.27
CA GLU A 1093 -31.46 12.06 -26.30
C GLU A 1093 -30.36 12.32 -25.28
#